data_AF-A0AAD6EY65-F1
#
_entry.id   AF-A0AAD6EY65-F1
#
_cell.length_a   1.000
_cell.length_b   1.000
_cell.length_c   1.000
_cell.angle_alpha   90.00
_cell.angle_beta   90.00
_cell.angle_gamma   90.00
#
_symmetry.space_group_name_H-M   'P 1'
#
loop_
_entity.id
_entity.type
_entity.pdbx_description
1 polymer ?
#
loop_
_entity_poly.entity_id
_entity_poly.type
_entity_poly.pdbx_seq_one_letter_code
_entity_poly.pdbx_strand_id
1 'polypeptide(L)'
;MFLWGQSACVYSDKKVLIFGGFGGIGRHSRSNYSLILDASSGLLTTLDVAKPPLERMGHSVSLVGEDVYVIGGRAGPLEILNDVWVLKKNANEWVQLECSGDMFKPRHRHAAAVVGSNIYVFGGLRDEEIYSCMNVLDTKSMQWKQIKGTGELPGSCHSHAMVAHGFQLFLFGGHNGHKPLGDLYSFDTATVNWKREIISGKPPFARFSHSIFAYKNYIGILGGCPFRQQEHQKLALLDLHRKKWVYAKIDSVGKRNMWVRSSAVVIDDELVLVGGGASCYAFGTYFSPPMKLNLNFLKTSEGVDSDMSYVFQVEKEYAKQIKDVLKSSGWLDLNRKVKVTQNGRHVLFPVNGVFCEFFFSEKVNGEKEVLVSCGGSLERDELSINRKGPKSPQNLMRELVKPLLERSGMPLELLEQLPTRWEQLGDMVVLPKNSFKDPQWDSIAKELWPIVANSLGTWRLARQGSVMPTGTRDSGLELLIGSDGWVTHHENGISYSLDATKCMFSWGNRSEKLRMAALDCTNEVIVDLFAGIGYFVLPFLVKAHAKLVYACEWNPNALTALRRNLVDNLVADQCIVLEGDNRITAPKGVADRVCLGLLPSSEGSWITAVRALRVEGGVLHVHGNVKDSEETTWPDYVVQSITTISQNEGLSWQVNVAHVERVKWYGPHILHLVVDVKCLQI
;
A
#
# COMPACT_ATOMS: atom_id res chain seq x y z
N MET A 1 14.02 -23.72 -3.52
CA MET A 1 15.12 -22.76 -3.26
C MET A 1 14.74 -21.93 -2.04
N PHE A 2 15.46 -22.05 -0.92
CA PHE A 2 15.16 -21.37 0.34
C PHE A 2 16.26 -20.35 0.64
N LEU A 3 16.32 -19.27 -0.15
CA LEU A 3 17.34 -18.23 -0.04
C LEU A 3 16.68 -16.86 -0.03
N TRP A 4 17.21 -15.93 0.76
CA TRP A 4 16.87 -14.51 0.69
C TRP A 4 18.14 -13.65 0.81
N GLY A 5 18.16 -12.50 0.15
CA GLY A 5 19.34 -11.63 0.12
C GLY A 5 20.51 -12.14 -0.74
N GLN A 6 20.26 -13.15 -1.57
CA GLN A 6 21.09 -13.52 -2.73
C GLN A 6 21.00 -12.44 -3.82
N SER A 7 21.91 -12.51 -4.79
CA SER A 7 21.82 -11.73 -6.03
C SER A 7 21.96 -12.68 -7.23
N ALA A 8 21.37 -12.29 -8.36
CA ALA A 8 21.30 -13.13 -9.55
C ALA A 8 21.45 -12.31 -10.82
N CYS A 9 21.99 -12.93 -11.87
CA CYS A 9 22.09 -12.35 -13.19
C CYS A 9 21.87 -13.41 -14.28
N VAL A 10 21.72 -12.96 -15.52
CA VAL A 10 21.79 -13.85 -16.68
C VAL A 10 23.19 -14.47 -16.73
N TYR A 11 23.26 -15.78 -16.97
CA TYR A 11 24.53 -16.52 -17.09
C TYR A 11 24.83 -16.92 -18.53
N SER A 12 23.83 -17.47 -19.21
CA SER A 12 23.84 -17.87 -20.61
C SER A 12 22.39 -17.97 -21.10
N ASP A 13 22.19 -18.44 -22.34
CA ASP A 13 20.86 -18.75 -22.85
C ASP A 13 20.07 -19.61 -21.84
N LYS A 14 18.89 -19.11 -21.46
CA LYS A 14 17.96 -19.72 -20.49
C LYS A 14 18.53 -20.07 -19.12
N LYS A 15 19.72 -19.60 -18.74
CA LYS A 15 20.33 -19.92 -17.43
C LYS A 15 20.54 -18.66 -16.60
N VAL A 16 20.08 -18.71 -15.35
CA VAL A 16 20.29 -17.68 -14.33
C VAL A 16 21.33 -18.17 -13.35
N LEU A 17 22.40 -17.39 -13.14
CA LEU A 17 23.32 -17.62 -12.03
C LEU A 17 22.80 -16.92 -10.79
N ILE A 18 22.85 -17.62 -9.66
CA ILE A 18 22.48 -17.12 -8.34
C ILE A 18 23.69 -17.31 -7.43
N PHE A 19 24.10 -16.25 -6.74
CA PHE A 19 25.22 -16.31 -5.80
C PHE A 19 24.80 -15.90 -4.39
N GLY A 20 25.28 -16.67 -3.43
CA GLY A 20 25.16 -16.41 -2.00
C GLY A 20 23.74 -16.28 -1.47
N GLY A 21 23.56 -15.40 -0.50
CA GLY A 21 22.31 -15.24 0.26
C GLY A 21 22.32 -16.01 1.59
N PHE A 22 21.22 -15.90 2.32
CA PHE A 22 21.02 -16.54 3.62
C PHE A 22 19.92 -17.60 3.53
N GLY A 23 20.16 -18.78 4.10
CA GLY A 23 19.26 -19.93 4.07
C GLY A 23 19.87 -21.13 3.36
N GLY A 24 19.05 -22.17 3.15
CA GLY A 24 19.47 -23.44 2.54
C GLY A 24 18.70 -24.63 3.14
N ILE A 25 18.75 -25.79 2.47
CA ILE A 25 18.14 -27.02 2.99
C ILE A 25 18.88 -27.40 4.28
N GLY A 26 18.20 -27.32 5.43
CA GLY A 26 18.75 -27.70 6.73
C GLY A 26 19.74 -26.72 7.37
N ARG A 27 19.93 -25.50 6.84
CA ARG A 27 20.89 -24.51 7.38
C ARG A 27 20.32 -23.09 7.43
N HIS A 28 20.48 -22.42 8.57
CA HIS A 28 20.22 -20.99 8.75
C HIS A 28 21.56 -20.22 8.74
N SER A 29 22.30 -20.33 7.63
CA SER A 29 23.60 -19.68 7.46
C SER A 29 23.67 -18.89 6.16
N ARG A 30 24.69 -18.05 6.02
CA ARG A 30 25.04 -17.49 4.71
C ARG A 30 25.60 -18.61 3.84
N SER A 31 25.58 -18.39 2.53
CA SER A 31 26.19 -19.28 1.56
C SER A 31 27.08 -18.52 0.59
N ASN A 32 27.99 -19.25 -0.04
CA ASN A 32 28.80 -18.85 -1.18
C ASN A 32 28.58 -19.78 -2.37
N TYR A 33 27.46 -20.49 -2.41
CA TYR A 33 27.15 -21.37 -3.54
C TYR A 33 26.90 -20.55 -4.80
N SER A 34 27.49 -21.00 -5.89
CA SER A 34 27.10 -20.62 -7.25
C SER A 34 26.05 -21.61 -7.72
N LEU A 35 24.82 -21.16 -7.92
CA LEU A 35 23.71 -22.00 -8.39
C LEU A 35 23.30 -21.58 -9.79
N ILE A 36 22.97 -22.55 -10.64
CA ILE A 36 22.43 -22.34 -11.98
C ILE A 36 20.98 -22.80 -11.98
N LEU A 37 20.07 -21.87 -12.24
CA LEU A 37 18.68 -22.14 -12.53
C LEU A 37 18.48 -22.17 -14.04
N ASP A 38 18.09 -23.31 -14.58
CA ASP A 38 17.60 -23.42 -15.95
C ASP A 38 16.15 -22.93 -15.99
N ALA A 39 15.91 -21.81 -16.67
CA ALA A 39 14.61 -21.16 -16.75
C ALA A 39 13.59 -21.98 -17.57
N SER A 40 14.04 -22.90 -18.43
CA SER A 40 13.16 -23.74 -19.24
C SER A 40 12.61 -24.91 -18.42
N SER A 41 13.50 -25.66 -17.77
CA SER A 41 13.16 -26.85 -16.99
C SER A 41 12.79 -26.54 -15.53
N GLY A 42 13.20 -25.38 -15.01
CA GLY A 42 13.11 -25.04 -13.59
C GLY A 42 14.14 -25.78 -12.72
N LEU A 43 15.08 -26.52 -13.34
CA LEU A 43 16.09 -27.29 -12.62
C LEU A 43 17.13 -26.35 -12.01
N LEU A 44 17.38 -26.54 -10.71
CA LEU A 44 18.41 -25.83 -9.97
C LEU A 44 19.59 -26.78 -9.71
N THR A 45 20.78 -26.38 -10.16
CA THR A 45 22.03 -27.15 -9.98
C THR A 45 23.09 -26.29 -9.33
N THR A 46 24.01 -26.93 -8.61
CA THR A 46 25.22 -26.24 -8.13
C THR A 46 26.23 -26.20 -9.28
N LEU A 47 26.82 -25.03 -9.51
CA LEU A 47 27.96 -24.86 -10.39
C LEU A 47 29.23 -25.14 -9.59
N ASP A 48 29.99 -26.15 -10.01
CA ASP A 48 31.25 -26.49 -9.38
C ASP A 48 32.32 -25.47 -9.80
N VAL A 49 32.70 -24.61 -8.85
CA VAL A 49 33.65 -23.50 -9.07
C VAL A 49 34.68 -23.47 -7.98
N ALA A 50 35.94 -23.28 -8.37
CA ALA A 50 37.04 -23.15 -7.44
C ALA A 50 37.07 -21.75 -6.80
N LYS A 51 37.58 -21.69 -5.56
CA LYS A 51 37.90 -20.46 -4.81
C LYS A 51 36.73 -19.46 -4.69
N PRO A 52 35.52 -19.90 -4.30
CA PRO A 52 34.37 -18.99 -4.23
C PRO A 52 34.63 -17.84 -3.23
N PRO A 53 34.04 -16.66 -3.46
CA PRO A 53 34.07 -15.57 -2.49
C PRO A 53 33.52 -16.02 -1.14
N LEU A 54 33.82 -15.26 -0.07
CA LEU A 54 33.20 -15.50 1.24
C LEU A 54 31.67 -15.56 1.15
N GLU A 55 31.07 -16.39 2.01
CA GLU A 55 29.63 -16.49 2.20
C GLU A 55 29.02 -15.13 2.55
N ARG A 56 28.03 -14.68 1.79
CA ARG A 56 27.59 -13.28 1.89
C ARG A 56 26.15 -13.06 1.50
N MET A 57 25.58 -11.95 1.98
CA MET A 57 24.25 -11.47 1.58
C MET A 57 24.27 -9.95 1.33
N GLY A 58 23.30 -9.46 0.57
CA GLY A 58 23.16 -8.04 0.27
C GLY A 58 24.31 -7.48 -0.59
N HIS A 59 24.99 -8.34 -1.33
CA HIS A 59 25.92 -7.99 -2.40
C HIS A 59 25.15 -7.78 -3.71
N SER A 60 25.84 -7.33 -4.76
CA SER A 60 25.30 -7.29 -6.12
C SER A 60 26.04 -8.28 -7.03
N VAL A 61 25.30 -8.98 -7.89
CA VAL A 61 25.81 -9.77 -9.00
C VAL A 61 25.50 -9.06 -10.31
N SER A 62 26.45 -8.98 -11.23
CA SER A 62 26.26 -8.30 -12.52
C SER A 62 27.01 -9.02 -13.64
N LEU A 63 26.39 -9.14 -14.81
CA LEU A 63 27.02 -9.66 -16.02
C LEU A 63 27.57 -8.49 -16.83
N VAL A 64 28.85 -8.54 -17.19
CA VAL A 64 29.48 -7.59 -18.12
C VAL A 64 30.22 -8.37 -19.19
N GLY A 65 29.73 -8.31 -20.42
CA GLY A 65 30.17 -9.21 -21.48
C GLY A 65 29.91 -10.67 -21.07
N GLU A 66 30.95 -11.49 -21.01
CA GLU A 66 30.86 -12.89 -20.56
C GLU A 66 31.19 -13.08 -19.08
N ASP A 67 31.66 -12.05 -18.40
CA ASP A 67 32.17 -12.15 -17.04
C ASP A 67 31.10 -11.77 -16.01
N VAL A 68 31.02 -12.56 -14.93
CA VAL A 68 30.10 -12.28 -13.82
C VAL A 68 30.87 -11.69 -12.66
N TYR A 69 30.40 -10.54 -12.18
CA TYR A 69 31.00 -9.80 -11.09
C TYR A 69 30.16 -9.88 -9.82
N VAL A 70 30.81 -10.08 -8.67
CA VAL A 70 30.23 -9.96 -7.32
C VAL A 70 30.89 -8.79 -6.61
N ILE A 71 30.08 -7.87 -6.07
CA ILE A 71 30.59 -6.65 -5.41
C ILE A 71 30.00 -6.51 -4.01
N GLY A 72 30.89 -6.39 -3.01
CA GLY A 72 30.58 -6.05 -1.63
C GLY A 72 29.66 -7.04 -0.91
N GLY A 73 28.77 -6.52 -0.06
CA GLY A 73 27.88 -7.30 0.79
C GLY A 73 28.41 -7.47 2.21
N ARG A 74 27.89 -8.45 2.95
CA ARG A 74 28.37 -8.77 4.29
C ARG A 74 28.49 -10.27 4.52
N ALA A 75 29.61 -10.70 5.09
CA ALA A 75 29.87 -12.08 5.52
C ALA A 75 29.51 -12.31 7.00
N GLY A 76 29.50 -11.24 7.79
CA GLY A 76 29.15 -11.28 9.22
C GLY A 76 28.26 -10.11 9.61
N PRO A 77 27.91 -10.00 10.91
CA PRO A 77 27.33 -8.77 11.47
C PRO A 77 28.30 -7.58 11.38
N LEU A 78 29.59 -7.82 11.63
CA LEU A 78 30.65 -6.79 11.64
C LEU A 78 31.56 -6.85 10.40
N GLU A 79 31.41 -7.88 9.58
CA GLU A 79 32.25 -8.12 8.40
C GLU A 79 31.51 -7.65 7.14
N ILE A 80 31.63 -6.35 6.88
CA ILE A 80 31.09 -5.66 5.70
C ILE A 80 32.20 -5.56 4.66
N LEU A 81 31.89 -5.92 3.41
CA LEU A 81 32.86 -6.17 2.36
C LEU A 81 32.82 -5.07 1.30
N ASN A 82 33.95 -4.82 0.65
CA ASN A 82 34.11 -3.97 -0.54
C ASN A 82 34.88 -4.68 -1.66
N ASP A 83 35.12 -5.98 -1.53
CA ASP A 83 35.82 -6.78 -2.51
C ASP A 83 35.01 -6.91 -3.81
N VAL A 84 35.75 -7.10 -4.91
CA VAL A 84 35.22 -7.34 -6.24
C VAL A 84 35.74 -8.70 -6.68
N TRP A 85 34.84 -9.58 -7.09
CA TRP A 85 35.17 -10.91 -7.59
C TRP A 85 34.63 -11.07 -8.99
N VAL A 86 35.37 -11.79 -9.83
CA VAL A 86 34.93 -12.18 -11.17
C VAL A 86 34.93 -13.70 -11.31
N LEU A 87 33.86 -14.25 -11.89
CA LEU A 87 33.81 -15.65 -12.29
C LEU A 87 34.37 -15.77 -13.70
N LYS A 88 35.55 -16.38 -13.83
CA LYS A 88 36.13 -16.71 -15.12
C LYS A 88 35.50 -18.00 -15.63
N LYS A 89 34.46 -17.89 -16.47
CA LYS A 89 33.69 -19.05 -16.98
C LYS A 89 34.58 -20.14 -17.59
N ASN A 90 35.60 -19.78 -18.37
CA ASN A 90 36.48 -20.75 -19.03
C ASN A 90 37.31 -21.59 -18.05
N ALA A 91 37.62 -21.04 -16.88
CA ALA A 91 38.45 -21.70 -15.87
C ALA A 91 37.62 -22.25 -14.70
N ASN A 92 36.30 -22.03 -14.69
CA ASN A 92 35.40 -22.35 -13.57
C ASN A 92 35.98 -21.93 -12.21
N GLU A 93 36.60 -20.75 -12.15
CA GLU A 93 37.17 -20.21 -10.91
C GLU A 93 36.69 -18.79 -10.66
N TRP A 94 36.46 -18.51 -9.38
CA TRP A 94 36.31 -17.15 -8.89
C TRP A 94 37.68 -16.55 -8.61
N VAL A 95 37.88 -15.32 -9.07
CA VAL A 95 39.12 -14.56 -8.87
C VAL A 95 38.77 -13.24 -8.22
N GLN A 96 39.38 -12.96 -7.07
CA GLN A 96 39.31 -11.65 -6.45
C GLN A 96 40.13 -10.66 -7.26
N LEU A 97 39.53 -9.53 -7.63
CA LEU A 97 40.17 -8.49 -8.40
C LEU A 97 40.79 -7.45 -7.47
N GLU A 98 41.99 -7.01 -7.82
CA GLU A 98 42.59 -5.82 -7.26
C GLU A 98 42.10 -4.60 -8.07
N CYS A 99 41.23 -3.81 -7.46
CA CYS A 99 40.74 -2.57 -8.06
C CYS A 99 41.43 -1.36 -7.42
N SER A 100 41.72 -0.34 -8.22
CA SER A 100 42.29 0.93 -7.73
C SER A 100 41.41 2.12 -8.12
N GLY A 101 41.92 3.35 -7.98
CA GLY A 101 41.15 4.58 -8.18
C GLY A 101 40.48 5.06 -6.90
N ASP A 102 39.26 5.59 -7.00
CA ASP A 102 38.51 6.07 -5.84
C ASP A 102 38.10 4.88 -4.95
N MET A 103 38.50 4.89 -3.68
CA MET A 103 38.26 3.76 -2.78
C MET A 103 36.76 3.44 -2.64
N PHE A 104 36.34 2.27 -3.14
CA PHE A 104 34.99 1.75 -2.91
C PHE A 104 34.85 1.34 -1.44
N LYS A 105 34.05 2.12 -0.69
CA LYS A 105 33.83 1.89 0.74
C LYS A 105 33.02 0.60 0.98
N PRO A 106 33.36 -0.20 2.02
CA PRO A 106 32.59 -1.37 2.44
C PRO A 106 31.11 -1.05 2.63
N ARG A 107 30.24 -1.83 1.98
CA ARG A 107 28.80 -1.63 2.07
C ARG A 107 28.01 -2.87 1.67
N HIS A 108 26.76 -2.90 2.11
CA HIS A 108 25.79 -3.89 1.67
C HIS A 108 24.42 -3.26 1.41
N ARG A 109 23.53 -4.01 0.73
CA ARG A 109 22.19 -3.57 0.32
C ARG A 109 22.25 -2.29 -0.53
N HIS A 110 23.33 -2.10 -1.28
CA HIS A 110 23.41 -1.16 -2.40
C HIS A 110 22.68 -1.73 -3.61
N ALA A 111 22.39 -0.88 -4.60
CA ALA A 111 21.94 -1.35 -5.91
C ALA A 111 23.06 -1.18 -6.95
N ALA A 112 23.08 -2.07 -7.93
CA ALA A 112 24.03 -2.01 -9.03
C ALA A 112 23.32 -2.21 -10.38
N ALA A 113 23.83 -1.56 -11.43
CA ALA A 113 23.36 -1.73 -12.80
C ALA A 113 24.52 -1.53 -13.79
N VAL A 114 24.41 -2.18 -14.95
CA VAL A 114 25.48 -2.21 -15.97
C VAL A 114 25.07 -1.35 -17.16
N VAL A 115 25.99 -0.48 -17.61
CA VAL A 115 25.89 0.21 -18.90
C VAL A 115 27.23 0.10 -19.61
N GLY A 116 27.25 -0.58 -20.75
CA GLY A 116 28.50 -0.89 -21.46
C GLY A 116 29.42 -1.78 -20.62
N SER A 117 30.68 -1.37 -20.45
CA SER A 117 31.66 -2.06 -19.59
C SER A 117 31.72 -1.52 -18.15
N ASN A 118 30.76 -0.67 -17.76
CA ASN A 118 30.78 0.00 -16.47
C ASN A 118 29.69 -0.57 -15.55
N ILE A 119 30.07 -0.87 -14.30
CA ILE A 119 29.15 -1.26 -13.24
C ILE A 119 28.94 -0.04 -12.32
N TYR A 120 27.72 0.48 -12.32
CA TYR A 120 27.31 1.60 -11.47
C TYR A 120 26.74 1.07 -10.18
N VAL A 121 27.20 1.60 -9.05
CA VAL A 121 26.77 1.21 -7.70
C VAL A 121 26.30 2.45 -6.95
N PHE A 122 25.07 2.43 -6.47
CA PHE A 122 24.48 3.53 -5.71
C PHE A 122 24.13 3.12 -4.27
N GLY A 123 24.37 4.06 -3.35
CA GLY A 123 23.93 3.97 -1.96
C GLY A 123 24.43 2.73 -1.23
N GLY A 124 23.57 2.12 -0.41
CA GLY A 124 23.92 1.03 0.51
C GLY A 124 24.23 1.55 1.91
N LEU A 125 24.60 0.65 2.81
CA LEU A 125 24.93 1.02 4.18
C LEU A 125 26.15 0.27 4.73
N ARG A 126 26.79 0.90 5.71
CA ARG A 126 27.83 0.34 6.57
C ARG A 126 27.48 0.69 8.01
N ASP A 127 27.17 -0.32 8.81
CA ASP A 127 26.71 -0.11 10.19
C ASP A 127 25.49 0.83 10.21
N GLU A 128 25.60 2.01 10.82
CA GLU A 128 24.55 3.05 10.83
C GLU A 128 24.72 4.11 9.71
N GLU A 129 25.85 4.11 8.98
CA GLU A 129 26.11 5.05 7.89
C GLU A 129 25.39 4.59 6.61
N ILE A 130 24.48 5.44 6.09
CA ILE A 130 23.78 5.20 4.83
C ILE A 130 24.36 6.09 3.75
N TYR A 131 24.80 5.49 2.65
CA TYR A 131 25.44 6.20 1.55
C TYR A 131 24.40 6.79 0.56
N SER A 132 24.76 7.93 -0.03
CA SER A 132 24.05 8.61 -1.15
C SER A 132 24.93 8.75 -2.40
N CYS A 133 26.12 8.15 -2.40
CA CYS A 133 27.08 8.30 -3.49
C CYS A 133 26.86 7.30 -4.63
N MET A 134 27.24 7.71 -5.84
CA MET A 134 27.37 6.87 -7.03
C MET A 134 28.84 6.53 -7.25
N ASN A 135 29.18 5.25 -7.25
CA ASN A 135 30.51 4.72 -7.60
C ASN A 135 30.41 3.91 -8.89
N VAL A 136 31.41 4.01 -9.76
CA VAL A 136 31.45 3.30 -11.04
C VAL A 136 32.74 2.51 -11.14
N LEU A 137 32.63 1.22 -11.40
CA LEU A 137 33.76 0.35 -11.74
C LEU A 137 33.83 0.22 -13.26
N ASP A 138 34.94 0.65 -13.86
CA ASP A 138 35.27 0.30 -15.23
C ASP A 138 35.92 -1.09 -15.25
N THR A 139 35.21 -2.07 -15.82
CA THR A 139 35.66 -3.46 -15.90
C THR A 139 36.78 -3.70 -16.92
N LYS A 140 37.21 -2.70 -17.68
CA LYS A 140 38.39 -2.83 -18.55
C LYS A 140 39.66 -2.42 -17.82
N SER A 141 39.59 -1.33 -17.06
CA SER A 141 40.74 -0.75 -16.34
C SER A 141 40.82 -1.18 -14.87
N MET A 142 39.76 -1.81 -14.35
CA MET A 142 39.56 -2.13 -12.93
C MET A 142 39.71 -0.91 -12.01
N GLN A 143 39.37 0.27 -12.52
CA GLN A 143 39.38 1.51 -11.76
C GLN A 143 37.98 1.86 -11.27
N TRP A 144 37.90 2.20 -10.00
CA TRP A 144 36.76 2.84 -9.40
C TRP A 144 36.82 4.34 -9.59
N LYS A 145 35.65 4.95 -9.83
CA LYS A 145 35.45 6.39 -9.84
C LYS A 145 34.17 6.74 -9.07
N GLN A 146 34.27 7.68 -8.12
CA GLN A 146 33.10 8.27 -7.49
C GLN A 146 32.58 9.41 -8.37
N ILE A 147 31.34 9.25 -8.82
CA ILE A 147 30.69 10.20 -9.70
C ILE A 147 29.98 11.27 -8.86
N LYS A 148 30.38 12.53 -9.07
CA LYS A 148 29.65 13.71 -8.58
C LYS A 148 28.65 14.12 -9.65
N GLY A 149 27.45 13.54 -9.60
CA GLY A 149 26.38 13.89 -10.53
C GLY A 149 25.83 15.30 -10.30
N THR A 150 25.24 15.89 -11.33
CA THR A 150 24.50 17.15 -11.26
C THR A 150 22.99 16.93 -11.21
N GLY A 151 22.19 17.99 -11.05
CA GLY A 151 20.73 17.92 -11.13
C GLY A 151 20.04 17.59 -9.80
N GLU A 152 19.02 16.73 -9.84
CA GLU A 152 18.21 16.36 -8.67
C GLU A 152 18.74 15.07 -8.03
N LEU A 153 19.74 15.21 -7.17
CA LEU A 153 20.42 14.05 -6.59
C LEU A 153 19.51 13.26 -5.62
N PRO A 154 19.48 11.92 -5.69
CA PRO A 154 18.82 11.10 -4.69
C PRO A 154 19.52 11.22 -3.33
N GLY A 155 18.74 11.16 -2.25
CA GLY A 155 19.25 11.13 -0.88
C GLY A 155 19.91 9.79 -0.51
N SER A 156 20.41 9.70 0.72
CA SER A 156 20.99 8.48 1.27
C SER A 156 19.95 7.36 1.35
N CYS A 157 20.24 6.21 0.75
CA CYS A 157 19.32 5.09 0.80
C CYS A 157 20.02 3.73 0.69
N HIS A 158 19.39 2.73 1.29
CA HIS A 158 19.77 1.32 1.16
C HIS A 158 18.54 0.47 0.85
N SER A 159 18.76 -0.80 0.48
CA SER A 159 17.69 -1.73 0.10
C SER A 159 16.78 -1.17 -1.02
N HIS A 160 17.28 -0.26 -1.84
CA HIS A 160 16.63 0.20 -3.06
C HIS A 160 17.01 -0.74 -4.22
N ALA A 161 16.47 -0.48 -5.40
CA ALA A 161 16.82 -1.24 -6.58
C ALA A 161 17.11 -0.28 -7.76
N MET A 162 18.02 -0.71 -8.64
CA MET A 162 18.45 0.05 -9.80
C MET A 162 18.53 -0.85 -11.03
N VAL A 163 18.14 -0.35 -12.20
CA VAL A 163 18.26 -1.07 -13.48
C VAL A 163 18.68 -0.12 -14.60
N ALA A 164 19.37 -0.66 -15.60
CA ALA A 164 19.70 0.06 -16.82
C ALA A 164 18.62 -0.11 -17.88
N HIS A 165 18.31 0.96 -18.60
CA HIS A 165 17.54 0.95 -19.84
C HIS A 165 18.28 1.84 -20.86
N GLY A 166 18.88 1.23 -21.87
CA GLY A 166 19.80 1.91 -22.76
C GLY A 166 20.99 2.52 -21.99
N PHE A 167 21.19 3.84 -22.13
CA PHE A 167 22.23 4.60 -21.44
C PHE A 167 21.75 5.28 -20.15
N GLN A 168 20.53 5.00 -19.71
CA GLN A 168 19.96 5.57 -18.50
C GLN A 168 19.85 4.51 -17.40
N LEU A 169 20.10 4.94 -16.17
CA LEU A 169 19.86 4.14 -14.98
C LEU A 169 18.60 4.64 -14.29
N PHE A 170 17.76 3.73 -13.84
CA PHE A 170 16.55 4.04 -13.10
C PHE A 170 16.67 3.46 -11.69
N LEU A 171 16.49 4.32 -10.70
CA LEU A 171 16.60 4.02 -9.28
C LEU A 171 15.25 4.26 -8.61
N PHE A 172 14.74 3.27 -7.88
CA PHE A 172 13.46 3.38 -7.20
C PHE A 172 13.54 2.96 -5.73
N GLY A 173 12.85 3.73 -4.90
CA GLY A 173 12.56 3.40 -3.51
C GLY A 173 13.77 3.23 -2.60
N GLY A 174 13.65 2.32 -1.63
CA GLY A 174 14.66 2.08 -0.59
C GLY A 174 14.24 2.56 0.80
N HIS A 175 15.20 2.65 1.71
CA HIS A 175 15.03 3.14 3.07
C HIS A 175 16.17 4.10 3.41
N ASN A 176 15.86 5.24 4.02
CA ASN A 176 16.83 6.29 4.36
C ASN A 176 17.26 6.31 5.84
N GLY A 177 16.97 5.24 6.57
CA GLY A 177 17.19 5.13 8.02
C GLY A 177 15.96 5.50 8.85
N HIS A 178 15.02 6.28 8.30
CA HIS A 178 13.83 6.73 9.03
C HIS A 178 12.52 6.21 8.41
N LYS A 179 12.44 6.17 7.08
CA LYS A 179 11.22 5.77 6.36
C LYS A 179 11.52 5.04 5.04
N PRO A 180 10.56 4.23 4.55
CA PRO A 180 10.56 3.78 3.17
C PRO A 180 10.47 4.96 2.19
N LEU A 181 11.15 4.84 1.05
CA LEU A 181 11.16 5.79 -0.05
C LEU A 181 10.33 5.26 -1.23
N GLY A 182 9.72 6.16 -2.00
CA GLY A 182 8.90 5.82 -3.17
C GLY A 182 9.17 6.70 -4.39
N ASP A 183 10.29 7.41 -4.36
CA ASP A 183 10.72 8.27 -5.47
C ASP A 183 11.39 7.45 -6.57
N LEU A 184 11.19 7.89 -7.82
CA LEU A 184 11.86 7.39 -9.01
C LEU A 184 12.88 8.43 -9.46
N TYR A 185 14.12 8.01 -9.66
CA TYR A 185 15.17 8.83 -10.24
C TYR A 185 15.69 8.19 -11.52
N SER A 186 16.03 9.00 -12.50
CA SER A 186 16.81 8.61 -13.66
C SER A 186 18.20 9.25 -13.58
N PHE A 187 19.21 8.52 -14.02
CA PHE A 187 20.58 9.01 -14.17
C PHE A 187 21.05 8.75 -15.59
N ASP A 188 21.40 9.83 -16.28
CA ASP A 188 21.92 9.77 -17.63
C ASP A 188 23.44 9.58 -17.58
N THR A 189 23.93 8.44 -18.07
CA THR A 189 25.35 8.09 -17.96
C THR A 189 26.26 8.90 -18.86
N ALA A 190 25.73 9.53 -19.92
CA ALA A 190 26.51 10.35 -20.84
C ALA A 190 26.68 11.77 -20.31
N THR A 191 25.61 12.36 -19.79
CA THR A 191 25.60 13.74 -19.25
C THR A 191 25.91 13.79 -17.76
N VAL A 192 25.94 12.65 -17.07
CA VAL A 192 26.22 12.54 -15.63
C VAL A 192 25.21 13.33 -14.78
N ASN A 193 23.95 13.36 -15.24
CA ASN A 193 22.91 14.17 -14.63
C ASN A 193 21.81 13.29 -14.00
N TRP A 194 21.44 13.61 -12.76
CA TRP A 194 20.30 13.05 -12.07
C TRP A 194 19.03 13.86 -12.31
N LYS A 195 17.92 13.16 -12.41
CA LYS A 195 16.60 13.75 -12.54
C LYS A 195 15.60 12.98 -11.69
N ARG A 196 14.76 13.69 -10.95
CA ARG A 196 13.62 13.08 -10.27
C ARG A 196 12.48 12.95 -11.26
N GLU A 197 12.06 11.73 -11.52
CA GLU A 197 11.04 11.47 -12.53
C GLU A 197 9.63 11.70 -11.98
N ILE A 198 8.90 12.61 -12.62
CA ILE A 198 7.48 12.88 -12.34
C ILE A 198 6.67 12.18 -13.43
N ILE A 199 6.10 11.02 -13.06
CA ILE A 199 5.41 10.12 -13.97
C ILE A 199 3.91 10.16 -13.69
N SER A 200 3.10 10.16 -14.75
CA SER A 200 1.64 10.12 -14.66
C SER A 200 1.12 8.74 -14.18
N GLY A 201 -0.12 8.69 -13.70
CA GLY A 201 -0.69 7.48 -13.11
C GLY A 201 -0.32 7.30 -11.63
N LYS A 202 -0.68 6.15 -11.06
CA LYS A 202 -0.46 5.88 -9.63
C LYS A 202 0.90 5.21 -9.42
N PRO A 203 1.92 5.89 -8.85
CA PRO A 203 3.21 5.27 -8.61
C PRO A 203 3.10 4.13 -7.59
N PRO A 204 4.05 3.17 -7.61
CA PRO A 204 4.13 2.17 -6.56
C PRO A 204 4.35 2.87 -5.22
N PHE A 205 3.77 2.33 -4.15
CA PHE A 205 4.01 2.87 -2.82
C PHE A 205 5.49 2.77 -2.44
N ALA A 206 5.88 3.68 -1.54
CA ALA A 206 7.20 3.69 -0.94
C ALA A 206 7.54 2.31 -0.33
N ARG A 207 8.69 1.76 -0.72
CA ARG A 207 9.09 0.39 -0.38
C ARG A 207 10.60 0.18 -0.47
N PHE A 208 11.09 -0.83 0.22
CA PHE A 208 12.47 -1.29 0.20
C PHE A 208 12.55 -2.82 0.08
N SER A 209 13.72 -3.34 -0.28
CA SER A 209 13.97 -4.76 -0.52
C SER A 209 13.06 -5.36 -1.60
N HIS A 210 12.65 -4.54 -2.58
CA HIS A 210 11.91 -4.96 -3.77
C HIS A 210 12.89 -5.34 -4.89
N SER A 211 12.36 -5.95 -5.95
CA SER A 211 13.08 -6.20 -7.19
C SER A 211 12.64 -5.21 -8.27
N ILE A 212 13.56 -4.85 -9.14
CA ILE A 212 13.34 -4.02 -10.32
C ILE A 212 13.89 -4.73 -11.56
N PHE A 213 13.27 -4.54 -12.71
CA PHE A 213 13.77 -5.06 -13.98
C PHE A 213 13.41 -4.13 -15.13
N ALA A 214 14.15 -4.24 -16.24
CA ALA A 214 13.83 -3.58 -17.51
C ALA A 214 13.44 -4.64 -18.53
N TYR A 215 12.40 -4.34 -19.31
CA TYR A 215 11.95 -5.20 -20.41
C TYR A 215 11.33 -4.33 -21.50
N LYS A 216 11.92 -4.34 -22.70
CA LYS A 216 11.51 -3.47 -23.81
C LYS A 216 11.36 -2.02 -23.34
N ASN A 217 10.20 -1.41 -23.50
CA ASN A 217 9.89 -0.04 -23.10
C ASN A 217 9.36 0.09 -21.65
N TYR A 218 9.47 -0.96 -20.84
CA TYR A 218 8.95 -1.01 -19.49
C TYR A 218 10.02 -1.16 -18.43
N ILE A 219 9.80 -0.50 -17.29
CA ILE A 219 10.51 -0.78 -16.03
C ILE A 219 9.51 -1.38 -15.05
N GLY A 220 9.77 -2.60 -14.61
CA GLY A 220 8.92 -3.33 -13.69
C GLY A 220 9.43 -3.29 -12.26
N ILE A 221 8.51 -3.16 -11.30
CA ILE A 221 8.80 -3.21 -9.86
C ILE A 221 7.87 -4.23 -9.21
N LEU A 222 8.43 -5.10 -8.37
CA LEU A 222 7.66 -6.05 -7.60
C LEU A 222 8.31 -6.46 -6.27
N GLY A 223 7.46 -6.94 -5.35
CA GLY A 223 7.87 -7.35 -4.01
C GLY A 223 8.24 -6.18 -3.09
N GLY A 224 8.95 -6.51 -2.02
CA GLY A 224 9.45 -5.55 -1.02
C GLY A 224 8.52 -5.29 0.16
N CYS A 225 8.94 -4.37 1.03
CA CYS A 225 8.32 -4.01 2.30
C CYS A 225 8.20 -2.47 2.38
N PRO A 226 7.15 -1.86 2.97
CA PRO A 226 6.02 -2.46 3.68
C PRO A 226 5.16 -3.36 2.81
N PHE A 227 4.78 -4.52 3.35
CA PHE A 227 3.95 -5.50 2.69
C PHE A 227 2.47 -5.16 2.91
N ARG A 228 1.71 -4.91 1.82
CA ARG A 228 0.25 -4.71 1.86
C ARG A 228 -0.43 -5.83 1.09
N GLN A 229 -1.42 -6.49 1.70
CA GLN A 229 -2.05 -7.72 1.16
C GLN A 229 -2.58 -7.57 -0.28
N GLN A 230 -2.96 -6.37 -0.73
CA GLN A 230 -3.47 -6.14 -2.09
C GLN A 230 -2.38 -6.04 -3.19
N GLU A 231 -1.09 -6.07 -2.85
CA GLU A 231 0.02 -5.78 -3.79
C GLU A 231 0.79 -7.01 -4.27
N HIS A 232 0.75 -8.13 -3.56
CA HIS A 232 1.48 -9.34 -3.96
C HIS A 232 1.08 -9.92 -5.33
N GLN A 233 -0.06 -9.52 -5.87
CA GLN A 233 -0.56 -9.91 -7.19
C GLN A 233 -0.44 -8.79 -8.22
N LYS A 234 0.27 -7.70 -7.92
CA LYS A 234 0.39 -6.54 -8.82
C LYS A 234 1.85 -6.33 -9.21
N LEU A 235 2.10 -6.39 -10.50
CA LEU A 235 3.34 -5.95 -11.12
C LEU A 235 3.16 -4.48 -11.51
N ALA A 236 3.90 -3.59 -10.87
CA ALA A 236 3.92 -2.20 -11.28
C ALA A 236 4.85 -2.04 -12.48
N LEU A 237 4.39 -1.35 -13.50
CA LEU A 237 5.10 -1.14 -14.76
C LEU A 237 5.12 0.35 -15.07
N LEU A 238 6.31 0.91 -15.23
CA LEU A 238 6.51 2.21 -15.83
C LEU A 238 6.63 2.04 -17.33
N ASP A 239 5.66 2.55 -18.07
CA ASP A 239 5.75 2.71 -19.52
C ASP A 239 6.64 3.93 -19.81
N LEU A 240 7.84 3.69 -20.33
CA LEU A 240 8.82 4.75 -20.61
C LEU A 240 8.41 5.62 -21.80
N HIS A 241 7.69 5.06 -22.77
CA HIS A 241 7.20 5.80 -23.93
C HIS A 241 6.08 6.76 -23.52
N ARG A 242 5.11 6.27 -22.75
CA ARG A 242 3.95 7.05 -22.28
C ARG A 242 4.23 7.87 -21.02
N LYS A 243 5.35 7.63 -20.34
CA LYS A 243 5.68 8.17 -19.01
C LYS A 243 4.52 8.01 -18.03
N LYS A 244 4.04 6.77 -17.91
CA LYS A 244 2.86 6.42 -17.10
C LYS A 244 3.06 5.13 -16.33
N TRP A 245 2.66 5.13 -15.06
CA TRP A 245 2.55 3.92 -14.25
C TRP A 245 1.26 3.16 -14.61
N VAL A 246 1.43 1.87 -14.90
CA VAL A 246 0.35 0.89 -15.10
C VAL A 246 0.59 -0.32 -14.21
N TYR A 247 -0.45 -1.13 -13.99
CA TYR A 247 -0.36 -2.33 -13.16
C TYR A 247 -0.88 -3.53 -13.93
N ALA A 248 -0.10 -4.60 -13.94
CA ALA A 248 -0.54 -5.90 -14.42
C ALA A 248 -0.85 -6.80 -13.22
N LYS A 249 -1.95 -7.57 -13.32
CA LYS A 249 -2.28 -8.59 -12.32
C LYS A 249 -1.50 -9.86 -12.63
N ILE A 250 -0.87 -10.44 -11.62
CA ILE A 250 -0.19 -11.74 -11.72
C ILE A 250 -1.08 -12.77 -11.02
N ASP A 251 -1.83 -13.55 -11.80
CA ASP A 251 -2.79 -14.54 -11.29
C ASP A 251 -2.12 -15.80 -10.70
N SER A 252 -0.85 -16.04 -11.00
CA SER A 252 -0.09 -17.26 -10.63
C SER A 252 0.59 -17.20 -9.25
N VAL A 253 0.25 -16.23 -8.41
CA VAL A 253 0.95 -15.99 -7.13
C VAL A 253 0.16 -16.55 -5.95
N GLY A 254 0.71 -17.57 -5.29
CA GLY A 254 0.18 -18.09 -4.02
C GLY A 254 -0.03 -16.99 -2.97
N LYS A 255 -1.07 -17.15 -2.14
CA LYS A 255 -1.64 -16.10 -1.27
C LYS A 255 -0.69 -15.45 -0.22
N ARG A 256 0.61 -15.80 -0.17
CA ARG A 256 1.56 -15.35 0.87
C ARG A 256 2.95 -14.92 0.38
N ASN A 257 3.18 -14.77 -0.92
CA ASN A 257 4.52 -14.44 -1.42
C ASN A 257 4.85 -12.94 -1.27
N MET A 258 5.97 -12.63 -0.61
CA MET A 258 6.40 -11.24 -0.35
C MET A 258 7.56 -10.82 -1.26
N TRP A 259 8.40 -11.76 -1.69
CA TRP A 259 9.63 -11.54 -2.47
C TRP A 259 10.53 -10.41 -1.96
N VAL A 260 10.51 -10.19 -0.64
CA VAL A 260 11.41 -9.28 0.04
C VAL A 260 12.84 -9.81 -0.12
N ARG A 261 13.74 -8.99 -0.67
CA ARG A 261 15.12 -9.37 -1.03
C ARG A 261 15.21 -10.56 -2.00
N SER A 262 14.30 -10.58 -2.97
CA SER A 262 14.40 -11.43 -4.17
C SER A 262 15.36 -10.82 -5.18
N SER A 263 15.62 -11.55 -6.27
CA SER A 263 16.22 -11.00 -7.48
C SER A 263 15.29 -11.25 -8.67
N ALA A 264 15.15 -10.25 -9.55
CA ALA A 264 14.42 -10.35 -10.80
C ALA A 264 15.41 -10.36 -11.97
N VAL A 265 15.31 -11.34 -12.84
CA VAL A 265 16.13 -11.49 -14.04
C VAL A 265 15.21 -11.71 -15.22
N VAL A 266 15.37 -10.92 -16.27
CA VAL A 266 14.63 -11.11 -17.52
C VAL A 266 15.53 -11.87 -18.49
N ILE A 267 15.05 -13.00 -19.00
CA ILE A 267 15.69 -13.77 -20.07
C ILE A 267 14.67 -13.90 -21.20
N ASP A 268 15.02 -13.41 -22.39
CA ASP A 268 14.11 -13.30 -23.52
C ASP A 268 12.85 -12.51 -23.13
N ASP A 269 11.69 -13.17 -23.15
CA ASP A 269 10.40 -12.63 -22.76
C ASP A 269 9.93 -13.16 -21.39
N GLU A 270 10.80 -13.81 -20.62
CA GLU A 270 10.46 -14.43 -19.34
C GLU A 270 11.11 -13.67 -18.19
N LEU A 271 10.27 -13.23 -17.25
CA LEU A 271 10.70 -12.72 -15.96
C LEU A 271 10.89 -13.89 -14.99
N VAL A 272 12.11 -14.10 -14.53
CA VAL A 272 12.47 -15.08 -13.52
C VAL A 272 12.74 -14.38 -12.20
N LEU A 273 11.93 -14.67 -11.18
CA LEU A 273 12.19 -14.26 -9.79
C LEU A 273 12.75 -15.42 -9.00
N VAL A 274 13.85 -15.14 -8.30
CA VAL A 274 14.53 -16.11 -7.46
C VAL A 274 14.63 -15.63 -6.02
N GLY A 275 14.34 -16.57 -5.11
CA GLY A 275 14.40 -16.41 -3.66
C GLY A 275 13.54 -15.28 -3.10
N GLY A 276 14.04 -14.69 -2.02
CA GLY A 276 13.32 -13.71 -1.22
C GLY A 276 12.55 -14.37 -0.08
N GLY A 277 12.10 -13.55 0.87
CA GLY A 277 11.52 -14.03 2.12
C GLY A 277 11.64 -13.02 3.26
N ALA A 278 11.19 -13.44 4.43
CA ALA A 278 11.35 -12.69 5.66
C ALA A 278 11.69 -13.63 6.81
N SER A 279 12.64 -13.22 7.65
CA SER A 279 12.91 -13.88 8.93
C SER A 279 12.33 -13.00 10.03
N CYS A 280 11.38 -13.54 10.80
CA CYS A 280 10.86 -12.88 11.99
C CYS A 280 11.17 -13.75 13.21
N TYR A 281 11.71 -13.14 14.26
CA TYR A 281 12.10 -13.85 15.49
C TYR A 281 10.90 -14.56 16.15
N ALA A 282 9.68 -14.01 16.01
CA ALA A 282 8.47 -14.55 16.62
C ALA A 282 7.73 -15.61 15.77
N PHE A 283 7.94 -15.63 14.45
CA PHE A 283 7.12 -16.46 13.52
C PHE A 283 7.95 -17.35 12.59
N GLY A 284 9.28 -17.35 12.76
CA GLY A 284 10.21 -18.13 11.94
C GLY A 284 10.58 -17.48 10.60
N THR A 285 11.25 -18.26 9.77
CA THR A 285 11.73 -17.84 8.45
C THR A 285 10.76 -18.28 7.36
N TYR A 286 10.22 -17.33 6.60
CA TYR A 286 9.40 -17.57 5.42
C TYR A 286 10.21 -17.30 4.16
N PHE A 287 10.16 -18.22 3.20
CA PHE A 287 10.81 -18.07 1.90
C PHE A 287 9.75 -17.99 0.80
N SER A 288 9.96 -17.08 -0.15
CA SER A 288 9.12 -16.99 -1.35
C SER A 288 9.59 -18.04 -2.36
N PRO A 289 8.66 -18.80 -2.98
CA PRO A 289 9.02 -19.71 -4.06
C PRO A 289 9.52 -18.91 -5.27
N PRO A 290 10.44 -19.48 -6.08
CA PRO A 290 10.81 -18.89 -7.36
C PRO A 290 9.58 -18.79 -8.26
N MET A 291 9.54 -17.76 -9.11
CA MET A 291 8.47 -17.52 -10.07
C MET A 291 9.08 -17.37 -11.46
N LYS A 292 8.36 -17.86 -12.46
CA LYS A 292 8.53 -17.48 -13.86
C LYS A 292 7.25 -16.84 -14.39
N LEU A 293 7.38 -15.73 -15.11
CA LEU A 293 6.26 -14.99 -15.70
C LEU A 293 6.60 -14.60 -17.14
N ASN A 294 5.77 -15.00 -18.08
CA ASN A 294 5.87 -14.57 -19.47
C ASN A 294 5.41 -13.11 -19.61
N LEU A 295 6.26 -12.26 -20.19
CA LEU A 295 6.03 -10.82 -20.39
C LEU A 295 5.48 -10.48 -21.79
N ASN A 296 5.10 -11.46 -22.63
CA ASN A 296 4.58 -11.19 -23.97
C ASN A 296 3.22 -10.49 -23.98
N PHE A 297 2.47 -10.52 -22.88
CA PHE A 297 1.27 -9.69 -22.72
C PHE A 297 1.57 -8.17 -22.79
N LEU A 298 2.84 -7.78 -22.66
CA LEU A 298 3.32 -6.41 -22.87
C LEU A 298 3.73 -6.14 -24.33
N LYS A 299 3.79 -7.16 -25.19
CA LYS A 299 3.99 -6.97 -26.66
C LYS A 299 2.68 -6.62 -27.35
N THR A 300 1.56 -7.17 -26.89
CA THR A 300 0.22 -6.85 -27.38
C THR A 300 -0.16 -5.38 -27.14
N SER A 301 0.52 -4.67 -26.23
CA SER A 301 0.37 -3.23 -26.03
C SER A 301 1.21 -2.34 -26.97
N GLU A 302 2.08 -2.91 -27.81
CA GLU A 302 2.83 -2.16 -28.84
C GLU A 302 2.06 -2.04 -30.18
N GLY A 303 0.88 -2.66 -30.32
CA GLY A 303 0.08 -2.64 -31.57
C GLY A 303 -1.34 -2.08 -31.46
N VAL A 304 -1.90 -1.96 -30.25
CA VAL A 304 -3.21 -1.33 -30.04
C VAL A 304 -3.06 -0.40 -28.86
N ASP A 305 -2.95 0.89 -29.16
CA ASP A 305 -2.85 1.93 -28.16
C ASP A 305 -4.11 1.88 -27.27
N SER A 306 -3.95 1.50 -26.00
CA SER A 306 -5.05 1.35 -25.04
C SER A 306 -5.75 2.68 -24.69
N ASP A 307 -5.28 3.81 -25.19
CA ASP A 307 -5.97 5.11 -25.13
C ASP A 307 -6.45 5.60 -26.51
N MET A 308 -6.20 4.87 -27.62
CA MET A 308 -6.71 5.21 -28.96
C MET A 308 -8.02 4.49 -29.25
N SER A 309 -9.04 5.30 -29.48
CA SER A 309 -10.37 4.86 -29.89
C SER A 309 -10.42 4.70 -31.41
N TYR A 310 -10.84 3.53 -31.90
CA TYR A 310 -11.11 3.30 -33.33
C TYR A 310 -12.60 3.29 -33.60
N VAL A 311 -12.98 3.71 -34.81
CA VAL A 311 -14.31 3.52 -35.38
C VAL A 311 -14.20 2.69 -36.64
N PHE A 312 -15.13 1.75 -36.80
CA PHE A 312 -15.29 1.00 -38.03
C PHE A 312 -16.30 1.73 -38.91
N GLN A 313 -15.80 2.29 -40.01
CA GLN A 313 -16.57 2.97 -41.02
C GLN A 313 -17.16 1.96 -41.99
N VAL A 314 -18.45 2.08 -42.29
CA VAL A 314 -19.15 1.30 -43.32
C VAL A 314 -20.11 2.16 -44.11
N GLU A 315 -20.47 1.71 -45.32
CA GLU A 315 -21.49 2.38 -46.11
C GLU A 315 -22.87 2.27 -45.43
N LYS A 316 -23.64 3.35 -45.53
CA LYS A 316 -24.91 3.49 -44.80
C LYS A 316 -25.93 2.40 -45.13
N GLU A 317 -25.91 1.86 -46.34
CA GLU A 317 -26.81 0.78 -46.76
C GLU A 317 -26.57 -0.54 -46.02
N TYR A 318 -25.32 -0.82 -45.62
CA TYR A 318 -24.94 -2.02 -44.85
C TYR A 318 -24.94 -1.79 -43.33
N ALA A 319 -25.13 -0.55 -42.87
CA ALA A 319 -24.94 -0.16 -41.47
C ALA A 319 -25.78 -0.97 -40.47
N LYS A 320 -27.03 -1.35 -40.82
CA LYS A 320 -27.88 -2.15 -39.92
C LYS A 320 -27.33 -3.57 -39.74
N GLN A 321 -26.97 -4.22 -40.85
CA GLN A 321 -26.45 -5.60 -40.83
C GLN A 321 -25.09 -5.66 -40.10
N ILE A 322 -24.18 -4.73 -40.40
CA ILE A 322 -22.86 -4.67 -39.74
C ILE A 322 -23.00 -4.36 -38.25
N LYS A 323 -23.91 -3.47 -37.85
CA LYS A 323 -24.17 -3.21 -36.43
C LYS A 323 -24.56 -4.47 -35.67
N ASP A 324 -25.43 -5.29 -36.26
CA ASP A 324 -25.90 -6.52 -35.63
C ASP A 324 -24.76 -7.55 -35.50
N VAL A 325 -23.89 -7.67 -36.52
CA VAL A 325 -22.67 -8.51 -36.49
C VAL A 325 -21.65 -8.04 -35.45
N LEU A 326 -21.35 -6.74 -35.40
CA LEU A 326 -20.44 -6.16 -34.42
C LEU A 326 -20.97 -6.35 -32.99
N LYS A 327 -22.29 -6.28 -32.82
CA LYS A 327 -22.94 -6.45 -31.51
C LYS A 327 -22.98 -7.92 -31.07
N SER A 328 -23.35 -8.85 -31.96
CA SER A 328 -23.39 -10.29 -31.64
C SER A 328 -22.00 -10.87 -31.37
N SER A 329 -20.98 -10.35 -32.06
CA SER A 329 -19.58 -10.77 -31.89
C SER A 329 -18.86 -10.09 -30.72
N GLY A 330 -19.55 -9.20 -29.99
CA GLY A 330 -18.96 -8.48 -28.85
C GLY A 330 -17.87 -7.47 -29.23
N TRP A 331 -17.84 -7.02 -30.49
CA TRP A 331 -16.81 -6.13 -31.06
C TRP A 331 -17.16 -4.65 -30.96
N LEU A 332 -18.44 -4.33 -30.75
CA LEU A 332 -18.93 -2.96 -30.59
C LEU A 332 -18.61 -2.40 -29.19
N ASP A 333 -18.00 -1.22 -29.14
CA ASP A 333 -17.79 -0.48 -27.88
C ASP A 333 -19.04 0.31 -27.49
N LEU A 334 -19.82 -0.27 -26.57
CA LEU A 334 -21.09 0.28 -26.07
C LEU A 334 -20.95 1.55 -25.22
N ASN A 335 -19.72 1.93 -24.85
CA ASN A 335 -19.45 3.14 -24.06
C ASN A 335 -19.30 4.40 -24.92
N ARG A 336 -19.20 4.25 -26.25
CA ARG A 336 -19.11 5.35 -27.23
C ARG A 336 -20.34 5.39 -28.15
N LYS A 337 -20.62 6.56 -28.75
CA LYS A 337 -21.77 6.75 -29.66
C LYS A 337 -21.41 6.42 -31.10
N VAL A 338 -22.35 5.80 -31.83
CA VAL A 338 -22.29 5.67 -33.29
C VAL A 338 -22.42 7.05 -33.93
N LYS A 339 -21.59 7.35 -34.92
CA LYS A 339 -21.60 8.62 -35.66
C LYS A 339 -21.98 8.38 -37.12
N VAL A 340 -22.45 9.42 -37.79
CA VAL A 340 -22.67 9.44 -39.25
C VAL A 340 -21.77 10.53 -39.81
N THR A 341 -21.09 10.26 -40.93
CA THR A 341 -20.20 11.24 -41.57
C THR A 341 -21.00 12.46 -42.06
N GLN A 342 -20.36 13.63 -42.18
CA GLN A 342 -21.04 14.88 -42.55
C GLN A 342 -21.74 14.81 -43.93
N ASN A 343 -21.21 14.01 -44.85
CA ASN A 343 -21.80 13.75 -46.17
C ASN A 343 -22.95 12.72 -46.14
N GLY A 344 -23.25 12.13 -44.98
CA GLY A 344 -24.35 11.17 -44.79
C GLY A 344 -24.16 9.80 -45.44
N ARG A 345 -22.99 9.53 -46.04
CA ARG A 345 -22.72 8.31 -46.82
C ARG A 345 -22.24 7.14 -45.97
N HIS A 346 -21.54 7.40 -44.86
CA HIS A 346 -20.97 6.35 -44.02
C HIS A 346 -21.45 6.45 -42.57
N VAL A 347 -21.48 5.29 -41.90
CA VAL A 347 -21.77 5.15 -40.47
C VAL A 347 -20.51 4.65 -39.77
N LEU A 348 -20.15 5.31 -38.68
CA LEU A 348 -18.96 5.04 -37.88
C LEU A 348 -19.35 4.33 -36.59
N PHE A 349 -19.00 3.05 -36.49
CA PHE A 349 -19.27 2.22 -35.31
C PHE A 349 -18.07 2.23 -34.36
N PRO A 350 -18.22 2.62 -33.09
CA PRO A 350 -17.13 2.51 -32.14
C PRO A 350 -16.84 1.05 -31.85
N VAL A 351 -15.59 0.63 -32.01
CA VAL A 351 -15.16 -0.77 -31.88
C VAL A 351 -14.10 -0.92 -30.81
N ASN A 352 -14.06 -2.06 -30.15
CA ASN A 352 -13.15 -2.34 -29.04
C ASN A 352 -11.80 -2.90 -29.54
N GLY A 353 -10.86 -3.09 -28.61
CA GLY A 353 -9.52 -3.61 -28.93
C GLY A 353 -9.54 -4.99 -29.60
N VAL A 354 -10.49 -5.86 -29.23
CA VAL A 354 -10.63 -7.21 -29.79
C VAL A 354 -10.93 -7.15 -31.29
N PHE A 355 -11.83 -6.26 -31.70
CA PHE A 355 -12.11 -6.04 -33.13
C PHE A 355 -10.90 -5.47 -33.88
N CYS A 356 -10.17 -4.54 -33.26
CA CYS A 356 -8.98 -3.94 -33.86
C CYS A 356 -7.91 -5.00 -34.10
N GLU A 357 -7.64 -5.87 -33.12
CA GLU A 357 -6.72 -7.00 -33.24
C GLU A 357 -7.13 -7.96 -34.36
N PHE A 358 -8.43 -8.32 -34.42
CA PHE A 358 -8.99 -9.13 -35.49
C PHE A 358 -8.75 -8.49 -36.87
N PHE A 359 -9.10 -7.21 -37.01
CA PHE A 359 -9.04 -6.50 -38.28
C PHE A 359 -7.61 -6.22 -38.74
N PHE A 360 -6.66 -5.96 -37.83
CA PHE A 360 -5.24 -5.76 -38.16
C PHE A 360 -4.46 -7.06 -38.34
N SER A 361 -5.02 -8.22 -37.97
CA SER A 361 -4.32 -9.50 -38.16
C SER A 361 -4.03 -9.79 -39.64
N GLU A 362 -2.82 -10.32 -39.93
CA GLU A 362 -2.41 -10.73 -41.28
C GLU A 362 -3.04 -12.06 -41.74
N LYS A 363 -3.80 -12.72 -40.86
CA LYS A 363 -4.51 -13.96 -41.21
C LYS A 363 -5.73 -13.63 -42.08
N VAL A 364 -5.78 -14.23 -43.27
CA VAL A 364 -6.96 -14.16 -44.15
C VAL A 364 -8.12 -14.90 -43.48
N ASN A 365 -9.23 -14.20 -43.26
CA ASN A 365 -10.45 -14.73 -42.67
C ASN A 365 -11.64 -14.25 -43.53
N GLY A 366 -12.53 -15.15 -43.94
CA GLY A 366 -13.68 -14.84 -44.80
C GLY A 366 -14.61 -13.76 -44.21
N GLU A 367 -14.68 -13.64 -42.89
CA GLU A 367 -15.43 -12.56 -42.22
C GLU A 367 -14.81 -11.16 -42.48
N LYS A 368 -13.48 -11.08 -42.58
CA LYS A 368 -12.76 -9.83 -42.89
C LYS A 368 -13.01 -9.40 -44.33
N GLU A 369 -13.09 -10.34 -45.27
CA GLU A 369 -13.42 -10.06 -46.67
C GLU A 369 -14.85 -9.51 -46.82
N VAL A 370 -15.80 -10.10 -46.12
CA VAL A 370 -17.19 -9.61 -46.08
C VAL A 370 -17.25 -8.20 -45.49
N LEU A 371 -16.57 -7.96 -44.37
CA LEU A 371 -16.51 -6.64 -43.74
C LEU A 371 -15.93 -5.57 -44.67
N VAL A 372 -14.85 -5.87 -45.40
CA VAL A 372 -14.24 -4.96 -46.38
C VAL A 372 -15.15 -4.75 -47.59
N SER A 373 -15.85 -5.78 -48.07
CA SER A 373 -16.77 -5.68 -49.21
C SER A 373 -17.97 -4.76 -48.98
N CYS A 374 -18.33 -4.48 -47.72
CA CYS A 374 -19.37 -3.52 -47.33
C CYS A 374 -18.84 -2.07 -47.16
N GLY A 375 -17.69 -1.76 -47.76
CA GLY A 375 -16.98 -0.49 -47.58
C GLY A 375 -16.31 -0.35 -46.20
N GLY A 376 -16.05 -1.49 -45.54
CA GLY A 376 -15.53 -1.55 -44.18
C GLY A 376 -14.08 -1.12 -44.06
N SER A 377 -13.85 -0.01 -43.35
CA SER A 377 -12.52 0.51 -43.06
C SER A 377 -12.40 0.88 -41.60
N LEU A 378 -11.24 0.61 -40.99
CA LEU A 378 -10.97 1.01 -39.61
C LEU A 378 -10.31 2.39 -39.62
N GLU A 379 -10.96 3.37 -38.99
CA GLU A 379 -10.47 4.74 -38.91
C GLU A 379 -10.17 5.13 -37.45
N ARG A 380 -9.23 6.07 -37.29
CA ARG A 380 -8.91 6.65 -35.97
C ARG A 380 -10.02 7.60 -35.53
N ASP A 381 -10.51 7.44 -34.30
CA ASP A 381 -11.55 8.32 -33.72
C ASP A 381 -10.89 9.54 -33.06
N GLU A 382 -10.50 10.51 -33.89
CA GLU A 382 -9.83 11.76 -33.46
C GLU A 382 -10.71 12.66 -32.57
N LEU A 383 -12.04 12.42 -32.55
CA LEU A 383 -13.02 13.19 -31.79
C LEU A 383 -13.40 12.55 -30.43
N SER A 384 -12.55 11.69 -29.88
CA SER A 384 -12.85 10.91 -28.66
C SER A 384 -12.65 11.67 -27.33
N ILE A 385 -13.27 12.86 -27.20
CA ILE A 385 -13.63 13.46 -25.90
C ILE A 385 -15.15 13.57 -25.79
N ASN A 386 -15.81 12.42 -25.93
CA ASN A 386 -17.17 12.23 -25.43
C ASN A 386 -17.25 10.82 -24.82
N ARG A 387 -16.38 10.55 -23.84
CA ARG A 387 -16.58 9.41 -22.93
C ARG A 387 -17.94 9.63 -22.26
N LYS A 388 -18.81 8.61 -22.20
CA LYS A 388 -19.84 8.60 -21.16
C LYS A 388 -19.10 8.84 -19.84
N GLY A 389 -19.52 9.84 -19.06
CA GLY A 389 -18.90 10.12 -17.77
C GLY A 389 -18.79 8.84 -16.93
N PRO A 390 -17.81 8.72 -16.02
CA PRO A 390 -17.67 7.55 -15.17
C PRO A 390 -19.04 7.22 -14.57
N LYS A 391 -19.56 6.02 -14.86
CA LYS A 391 -20.83 5.59 -14.27
C LYS A 391 -20.64 5.61 -12.77
N SER A 392 -21.59 6.21 -12.05
CA SER A 392 -21.56 6.15 -10.59
C SER A 392 -21.45 4.68 -10.15
N PRO A 393 -20.73 4.37 -9.08
CA PRO A 393 -20.65 2.99 -8.57
C PRO A 393 -22.03 2.36 -8.36
N GLN A 394 -23.03 3.17 -8.02
CA GLN A 394 -24.43 2.77 -7.95
C GLN A 394 -25.00 2.32 -9.30
N ASN A 395 -24.80 3.08 -10.37
CA ASN A 395 -25.28 2.71 -11.71
C ASN A 395 -24.58 1.45 -12.21
N LEU A 396 -23.28 1.31 -11.95
CA LEU A 396 -22.54 0.10 -12.26
C LEU A 396 -23.07 -1.10 -11.47
N MET A 397 -23.36 -0.94 -10.17
CA MET A 397 -23.97 -1.98 -9.35
C MET A 397 -25.31 -2.42 -9.92
N ARG A 398 -26.18 -1.47 -10.29
CA ARG A 398 -27.49 -1.77 -10.88
C ARG A 398 -27.37 -2.53 -12.19
N GLU A 399 -26.43 -2.15 -13.05
CA GLU A 399 -26.17 -2.84 -14.32
C GLU A 399 -25.61 -4.25 -14.13
N LEU A 400 -24.76 -4.48 -13.13
CA LEU A 400 -24.15 -5.79 -12.89
C LEU A 400 -25.07 -6.75 -12.11
N VAL A 401 -25.90 -6.22 -11.21
CA VAL A 401 -26.86 -7.03 -10.43
C VAL A 401 -28.07 -7.42 -11.27
N LYS A 402 -28.50 -6.59 -12.23
CA LYS A 402 -29.68 -6.86 -13.06
C LYS A 402 -29.63 -8.23 -13.79
N PRO A 403 -28.57 -8.59 -14.54
CA PRO A 403 -28.49 -9.90 -15.19
C PRO A 403 -28.50 -11.08 -14.22
N LEU A 404 -28.01 -10.89 -12.99
CA LEU A 404 -28.05 -11.92 -11.94
C LEU A 404 -29.49 -12.17 -11.50
N LEU A 405 -30.28 -11.12 -11.29
CA LEU A 405 -31.70 -11.25 -10.95
C LEU A 405 -32.48 -11.95 -12.07
N GLU A 406 -32.26 -11.54 -13.32
CA GLU A 406 -32.91 -12.12 -14.50
C GLU A 406 -32.60 -13.63 -14.62
N ARG A 407 -31.32 -14.02 -14.50
CA ARG A 407 -30.92 -15.43 -14.55
C ARG A 407 -31.47 -16.26 -13.38
N SER A 408 -31.63 -15.63 -12.21
CA SER A 408 -32.09 -16.31 -11.00
C SER A 408 -33.62 -16.29 -10.84
N GLY A 409 -34.36 -15.76 -11.83
CA GLY A 409 -35.82 -15.68 -11.80
C GLY A 409 -36.37 -14.73 -10.72
N MET A 410 -35.58 -13.74 -10.30
CA MET A 410 -35.95 -12.82 -9.22
C MET A 410 -36.64 -11.54 -9.72
N PRO A 411 -37.50 -10.91 -8.88
CA PRO A 411 -38.14 -9.64 -9.21
C PRO A 411 -37.12 -8.51 -9.45
N LEU A 412 -37.28 -7.74 -10.52
CA LEU A 412 -36.39 -6.62 -10.85
C LEU A 412 -36.59 -5.40 -9.94
N GLU A 413 -37.72 -5.34 -9.23
CA GLU A 413 -38.04 -4.34 -8.20
C GLU A 413 -37.00 -4.33 -7.08
N LEU A 414 -36.33 -5.46 -6.85
CA LEU A 414 -35.22 -5.56 -5.90
C LEU A 414 -34.09 -4.57 -6.21
N LEU A 415 -33.90 -4.15 -7.48
CA LEU A 415 -32.91 -3.14 -7.85
C LEU A 415 -33.15 -1.77 -7.20
N GLU A 416 -34.37 -1.48 -6.74
CA GLU A 416 -34.69 -0.26 -6.01
C GLU A 416 -34.15 -0.25 -4.57
N GLN A 417 -33.83 -1.43 -4.03
CA GLN A 417 -33.26 -1.61 -2.70
C GLN A 417 -31.73 -1.45 -2.66
N LEU A 418 -31.09 -1.23 -3.82
CA LEU A 418 -29.63 -1.07 -3.89
C LEU A 418 -29.17 0.19 -3.13
N PRO A 419 -28.08 0.11 -2.35
CA PRO A 419 -27.60 1.25 -1.58
C PRO A 419 -27.16 2.42 -2.48
N THR A 420 -27.54 3.63 -2.08
CA THR A 420 -27.12 4.89 -2.69
C THR A 420 -25.88 5.51 -2.01
N ARG A 421 -25.55 5.04 -0.80
CA ARG A 421 -24.45 5.53 0.04
C ARG A 421 -23.85 4.35 0.81
N TRP A 422 -22.57 4.47 1.18
CA TRP A 422 -21.81 3.51 1.98
C TRP A 422 -20.62 4.21 2.62
N GLU A 423 -20.04 3.58 3.64
CA GLU A 423 -18.86 4.06 4.35
C GLU A 423 -17.61 3.27 3.92
N GLN A 424 -16.45 3.93 3.90
CA GLN A 424 -15.15 3.28 3.67
C GLN A 424 -14.39 3.24 4.99
N LEU A 425 -14.22 2.05 5.58
CA LEU A 425 -13.44 1.83 6.79
C LEU A 425 -12.18 1.03 6.45
N GLY A 426 -11.07 1.75 6.27
CA GLY A 426 -9.81 1.14 5.83
C GLY A 426 -9.95 0.53 4.43
N ASP A 427 -9.72 -0.78 4.31
CA ASP A 427 -9.88 -1.57 3.10
C ASP A 427 -11.28 -2.21 2.95
N MET A 428 -12.21 -1.93 3.87
CA MET A 428 -13.57 -2.48 3.88
C MET A 428 -14.61 -1.43 3.52
N VAL A 429 -15.55 -1.79 2.65
CA VAL A 429 -16.76 -1.01 2.43
C VAL A 429 -17.85 -1.50 3.35
N VAL A 430 -18.49 -0.59 4.07
CA VAL A 430 -19.56 -0.85 5.02
C VAL A 430 -20.85 -0.29 4.46
N LEU A 431 -21.76 -1.19 4.08
CA LEU A 431 -23.08 -0.89 3.57
C LEU A 431 -24.03 -0.45 4.70
N PRO A 432 -24.99 0.45 4.42
CA PRO A 432 -26.03 0.82 5.37
C PRO A 432 -26.77 -0.40 5.93
N LYS A 433 -27.23 -0.30 7.17
CA LYS A 433 -27.95 -1.39 7.88
C LYS A 433 -29.16 -1.92 7.13
N ASN A 434 -29.82 -1.08 6.33
CA ASN A 434 -31.03 -1.44 5.59
C ASN A 434 -30.76 -1.96 4.17
N SER A 435 -29.50 -2.08 3.76
CA SER A 435 -29.15 -2.59 2.43
C SER A 435 -29.38 -4.10 2.34
N PHE A 436 -29.96 -4.54 1.21
CA PHE A 436 -30.19 -5.96 0.90
C PHE A 436 -30.93 -6.72 2.01
N LYS A 437 -32.00 -6.13 2.56
CA LYS A 437 -32.76 -6.72 3.67
C LYS A 437 -33.82 -7.73 3.25
N ASP A 438 -34.24 -7.71 1.99
CA ASP A 438 -35.19 -8.70 1.48
C ASP A 438 -34.55 -10.10 1.53
N PRO A 439 -35.19 -11.10 2.18
CA PRO A 439 -34.65 -12.46 2.29
C PRO A 439 -34.34 -13.13 0.95
N GLN A 440 -34.94 -12.65 -0.15
CA GLN A 440 -34.63 -13.15 -1.49
C GLN A 440 -33.15 -12.98 -1.85
N TRP A 441 -32.49 -11.91 -1.36
CA TRP A 441 -31.06 -11.69 -1.59
C TRP A 441 -30.18 -12.79 -1.01
N ASP A 442 -30.59 -13.41 0.10
CA ASP A 442 -29.82 -14.46 0.78
C ASP A 442 -29.63 -15.69 -0.11
N SER A 443 -30.61 -15.99 -0.96
CA SER A 443 -30.55 -17.14 -1.88
C SER A 443 -29.53 -16.96 -3.02
N ILE A 444 -29.15 -15.72 -3.34
CA ILE A 444 -28.12 -15.40 -4.37
C ILE A 444 -26.87 -14.75 -3.77
N ALA A 445 -26.76 -14.66 -2.45
CA ALA A 445 -25.69 -13.97 -1.72
C ALA A 445 -24.28 -14.32 -2.21
N LYS A 446 -24.03 -15.62 -2.48
CA LYS A 446 -22.72 -16.13 -2.91
C LYS A 446 -22.25 -15.54 -4.25
N GLU A 447 -23.17 -15.30 -5.19
CA GLU A 447 -22.88 -14.67 -6.49
C GLU A 447 -23.04 -13.14 -6.45
N LEU A 448 -23.95 -12.66 -5.60
CA LEU A 448 -24.26 -11.23 -5.43
C LEU A 448 -23.07 -10.45 -4.85
N TRP A 449 -22.51 -10.91 -3.74
CA TRP A 449 -21.52 -10.09 -3.02
C TRP A 449 -20.26 -9.80 -3.84
N PRO A 450 -19.68 -10.73 -4.61
CA PRO A 450 -18.55 -10.43 -5.49
C PRO A 450 -18.88 -9.36 -6.52
N ILE A 451 -20.11 -9.35 -7.05
CA ILE A 451 -20.59 -8.33 -7.98
C ILE A 451 -20.70 -6.97 -7.29
N VAL A 452 -21.30 -6.93 -6.10
CA VAL A 452 -21.42 -5.70 -5.31
C VAL A 452 -20.04 -5.16 -4.95
N ALA A 453 -19.13 -5.99 -4.44
CA ALA A 453 -17.77 -5.60 -4.10
C ALA A 453 -17.01 -5.05 -5.33
N ASN A 454 -17.11 -5.72 -6.48
CA ASN A 454 -16.54 -5.25 -7.74
C ASN A 454 -17.10 -3.88 -8.16
N SER A 455 -18.44 -3.70 -8.07
CA SER A 455 -19.09 -2.42 -8.43
C SER A 455 -18.66 -1.26 -7.54
N LEU A 456 -18.27 -1.54 -6.29
CA LEU A 456 -17.80 -0.56 -5.30
C LEU A 456 -16.28 -0.42 -5.27
N GLY A 457 -15.54 -1.18 -6.10
CA GLY A 457 -14.08 -1.15 -6.13
C GLY A 457 -13.40 -1.70 -4.88
N THR A 458 -14.05 -2.63 -4.17
CA THR A 458 -13.56 -3.27 -2.93
C THR A 458 -13.49 -4.79 -3.08
N TRP A 459 -12.81 -5.43 -2.13
CA TRP A 459 -12.78 -6.90 -1.97
C TRP A 459 -13.18 -7.32 -0.55
N ARG A 460 -13.47 -6.37 0.34
CA ARG A 460 -14.10 -6.62 1.64
C ARG A 460 -15.38 -5.81 1.74
N LEU A 461 -16.44 -6.49 2.14
CA LEU A 461 -17.77 -5.93 2.22
C LEU A 461 -18.37 -6.31 3.57
N ALA A 462 -18.95 -5.35 4.24
CA ALA A 462 -19.73 -5.57 5.44
C ALA A 462 -21.02 -4.77 5.37
N ARG A 463 -21.96 -5.08 6.26
CA ARG A 463 -23.21 -4.36 6.45
C ARG A 463 -23.29 -3.89 7.90
N GLN A 464 -23.69 -2.64 8.11
CA GLN A 464 -23.88 -2.08 9.46
C GLN A 464 -24.90 -2.91 10.24
N GLY A 465 -24.55 -3.29 11.48
CA GLY A 465 -25.51 -3.83 12.43
C GLY A 465 -25.90 -2.83 13.50
N SER A 466 -26.83 -3.23 14.38
CA SER A 466 -27.10 -2.48 15.60
C SER A 466 -25.89 -2.55 16.53
N VAL A 467 -25.59 -1.44 17.18
CA VAL A 467 -24.71 -1.45 18.35
C VAL A 467 -25.44 -2.17 19.47
N MET A 468 -24.79 -3.15 20.09
CA MET A 468 -25.41 -3.90 21.18
C MET A 468 -25.58 -2.98 22.40
N PRO A 469 -26.71 -3.07 23.14
CA PRO A 469 -26.95 -2.28 24.35
C PRO A 469 -26.14 -2.81 25.54
N THR A 470 -24.91 -3.22 25.30
CA THR A 470 -23.93 -3.61 26.32
C THR A 470 -23.21 -2.35 26.81
N GLY A 471 -22.69 -2.36 28.04
CA GLY A 471 -21.86 -1.26 28.56
C GLY A 471 -20.62 -0.96 27.70
N THR A 472 -20.23 -1.90 26.83
CA THR A 472 -19.06 -1.90 25.95
C THR A 472 -19.36 -1.44 24.51
N ARG A 473 -20.63 -1.23 24.14
CA ARG A 473 -21.07 -0.79 22.80
C ARG A 473 -20.52 -1.64 21.66
N ASP A 474 -20.65 -2.95 21.80
CA ASP A 474 -20.09 -3.88 20.83
C ASP A 474 -20.73 -3.70 19.44
N SER A 475 -19.89 -3.85 18.41
CA SER A 475 -20.32 -3.70 17.03
C SER A 475 -21.20 -4.87 16.60
N GLY A 476 -22.32 -4.59 15.93
CA GLY A 476 -23.13 -5.60 15.25
C GLY A 476 -22.78 -5.79 13.77
N LEU A 477 -21.66 -5.23 13.31
CA LEU A 477 -21.26 -5.25 11.90
C LEU A 477 -21.21 -6.69 11.36
N GLU A 478 -21.93 -6.92 10.26
CA GLU A 478 -22.02 -8.21 9.59
C GLU A 478 -21.04 -8.26 8.42
N LEU A 479 -20.14 -9.25 8.41
CA LEU A 479 -19.19 -9.43 7.32
C LEU A 479 -19.84 -10.19 6.16
N LEU A 480 -19.93 -9.56 4.99
CA LEU A 480 -20.50 -10.14 3.77
C LEU A 480 -19.42 -10.78 2.89
N ILE A 481 -18.26 -10.11 2.78
CA ILE A 481 -17.04 -10.62 2.15
C ILE A 481 -15.83 -10.23 3.02
N GLY A 482 -15.03 -11.23 3.37
CA GLY A 482 -13.76 -11.06 4.10
C GLY A 482 -13.49 -12.27 5.00
N SER A 483 -12.25 -12.43 5.44
CA SER A 483 -11.86 -13.49 6.38
C SER A 483 -12.03 -13.10 7.85
N ASP A 484 -12.03 -11.81 8.15
CA ASP A 484 -12.03 -11.25 9.49
C ASP A 484 -12.56 -9.80 9.49
N GLY A 485 -12.73 -9.22 10.68
CA GLY A 485 -13.16 -7.84 10.86
C GLY A 485 -12.03 -6.81 11.01
N TRP A 486 -10.75 -7.21 10.96
CA TRP A 486 -9.64 -6.29 11.19
C TRP A 486 -9.43 -5.34 10.02
N VAL A 487 -9.48 -4.04 10.31
CA VAL A 487 -9.28 -2.94 9.38
C VAL A 487 -8.36 -1.90 10.01
N THR A 488 -7.61 -1.19 9.18
CA THR A 488 -6.77 -0.06 9.62
C THR A 488 -7.23 1.21 8.91
N HIS A 489 -7.61 2.21 9.69
CA HIS A 489 -7.94 3.55 9.22
C HIS A 489 -6.78 4.51 9.52
N HIS A 490 -6.44 5.37 8.57
CA HIS A 490 -5.42 6.41 8.78
C HIS A 490 -6.07 7.78 8.84
N GLU A 491 -5.87 8.49 9.95
CA GLU A 491 -6.40 9.84 10.15
C GLU A 491 -5.29 10.72 10.73
N ASN A 492 -5.02 11.87 10.11
CA ASN A 492 -4.06 12.87 10.60
C ASN A 492 -2.65 12.32 10.88
N GLY A 493 -2.21 11.31 10.12
CA GLY A 493 -0.92 10.64 10.31
C GLY A 493 -0.87 9.65 11.48
N ILE A 494 -2.03 9.32 12.08
CA ILE A 494 -2.19 8.28 13.10
C ILE A 494 -2.92 7.09 12.46
N SER A 495 -2.47 5.88 12.79
CA SER A 495 -3.08 4.62 12.35
C SER A 495 -4.00 4.07 13.44
N TYR A 496 -5.25 3.77 13.10
CA TYR A 496 -6.23 3.17 13.98
C TYR A 496 -6.65 1.82 13.42
N SER A 497 -6.09 0.75 13.98
CA SER A 497 -6.47 -0.63 13.73
C SER A 497 -7.53 -1.08 14.73
N LEU A 498 -8.59 -1.72 14.25
CA LEU A 498 -9.63 -2.34 15.09
C LEU A 498 -10.25 -3.53 14.37
N ASP A 499 -10.84 -4.44 15.15
CA ASP A 499 -11.79 -5.42 14.63
C ASP A 499 -13.17 -4.75 14.53
N ALA A 500 -13.56 -4.32 13.34
CA ALA A 500 -14.81 -3.62 13.09
C ALA A 500 -16.05 -4.48 13.35
N THR A 501 -15.90 -5.81 13.45
CA THR A 501 -16.99 -6.71 13.85
C THR A 501 -17.21 -6.76 15.36
N LYS A 502 -16.30 -6.17 16.14
CA LYS A 502 -16.34 -6.20 17.62
C LYS A 502 -16.35 -4.80 18.23
N CYS A 503 -15.66 -3.85 17.61
CA CYS A 503 -15.54 -2.48 18.08
C CYS A 503 -16.14 -1.51 17.06
N MET A 504 -16.85 -0.51 17.55
CA MET A 504 -17.31 0.61 16.73
C MET A 504 -16.15 1.55 16.40
N PHE A 505 -16.07 2.04 15.15
CA PHE A 505 -15.21 3.17 14.78
C PHE A 505 -15.96 4.52 14.90
N SER A 506 -15.43 5.46 15.68
CA SER A 506 -16.04 6.79 15.87
C SER A 506 -15.52 7.81 14.84
N TRP A 507 -16.28 7.99 13.75
CA TRP A 507 -15.98 9.01 12.72
C TRP A 507 -16.20 10.44 13.20
N GLY A 508 -17.21 10.65 14.04
CA GLY A 508 -17.78 11.98 14.26
C GLY A 508 -17.01 12.89 15.23
N ASN A 509 -15.82 12.52 15.68
CA ASN A 509 -15.01 13.34 16.60
C ASN A 509 -13.73 13.87 15.92
N ARG A 510 -13.72 13.94 14.58
CA ARG A 510 -12.51 14.30 13.82
C ARG A 510 -11.98 15.69 14.14
N SER A 511 -12.85 16.69 14.25
CA SER A 511 -12.46 18.06 14.66
C SER A 511 -11.86 18.07 16.06
N GLU A 512 -12.47 17.35 17.00
CA GLU A 512 -11.99 17.30 18.38
C GLU A 512 -10.65 16.56 18.52
N LYS A 513 -10.48 15.45 17.80
CA LYS A 513 -9.18 14.75 17.73
C LYS A 513 -8.08 15.65 17.15
N LEU A 514 -8.41 16.49 16.17
CA LEU A 514 -7.48 17.49 15.63
C LEU A 514 -7.13 18.57 16.66
N ARG A 515 -8.12 19.03 17.45
CA ARG A 515 -7.89 20.02 18.51
C ARG A 515 -6.98 19.46 19.60
N MET A 516 -7.24 18.24 20.07
CA MET A 516 -6.37 17.54 21.03
C MET A 516 -4.96 17.31 20.46
N ALA A 517 -4.85 16.96 19.19
CA ALA A 517 -3.56 16.80 18.50
C ALA A 517 -2.77 18.12 18.35
N ALA A 518 -3.40 19.29 18.47
CA ALA A 518 -2.77 20.59 18.30
C ALA A 518 -2.26 21.21 19.62
N LEU A 519 -2.52 20.57 20.75
CA LEU A 519 -2.00 21.00 22.05
C LEU A 519 -0.48 20.73 22.14
N ASP A 520 0.21 21.46 23.02
CA ASP A 520 1.55 21.10 23.47
C ASP A 520 1.46 20.45 24.85
N CYS A 521 1.61 19.13 24.88
CA CYS A 521 1.54 18.31 26.09
C CYS A 521 2.91 17.75 26.48
N THR A 522 4.03 18.28 25.96
CA THR A 522 5.39 17.72 26.12
C THR A 522 5.76 17.38 27.57
N ASN A 523 5.25 18.13 28.53
CA ASN A 523 5.49 17.92 29.97
C ASN A 523 4.27 17.42 30.75
N GLU A 524 3.16 17.13 30.08
CA GLU A 524 1.91 16.72 30.70
C GLU A 524 1.80 15.19 30.82
N VAL A 525 1.39 14.72 32.00
CA VAL A 525 0.86 13.39 32.23
C VAL A 525 -0.65 13.44 32.07
N ILE A 526 -1.20 12.60 31.20
CA ILE A 526 -2.63 12.60 30.86
C ILE A 526 -3.27 11.30 31.32
N VAL A 527 -4.50 11.37 31.83
CA VAL A 527 -5.34 10.20 32.10
C VAL A 527 -6.54 10.23 31.17
N ASP A 528 -6.68 9.24 30.28
CA ASP A 528 -7.89 9.03 29.48
C ASP A 528 -8.75 7.96 30.16
N LEU A 529 -9.92 8.35 30.67
CA LEU A 529 -10.80 7.46 31.43
C LEU A 529 -11.64 6.52 30.55
N PHE A 530 -11.67 6.75 29.23
CA PHE A 530 -12.47 5.99 28.27
C PHE A 530 -11.70 5.83 26.94
N ALA A 531 -10.55 5.18 27.00
CA ALA A 531 -9.57 5.19 25.92
C ALA A 531 -10.06 4.57 24.61
N GLY A 532 -10.97 3.59 24.66
CA GLY A 532 -11.43 2.84 23.51
C GLY A 532 -10.26 2.16 22.79
N ILE A 533 -10.18 2.36 21.48
CA ILE A 533 -9.04 1.90 20.67
C ILE A 533 -7.88 2.91 20.65
N GLY A 534 -7.93 3.96 21.49
CA GLY A 534 -6.97 5.05 21.55
C GLY A 534 -7.42 6.32 20.82
N TYR A 535 -8.73 6.64 20.86
CA TYR A 535 -9.27 7.77 20.10
C TYR A 535 -8.66 9.12 20.47
N PHE A 536 -8.40 9.35 21.76
CA PHE A 536 -7.73 10.55 22.26
C PHE A 536 -6.31 10.27 22.77
N VAL A 537 -6.06 9.07 23.33
CA VAL A 537 -4.70 8.59 23.68
C VAL A 537 -3.69 8.81 22.54
N LEU A 538 -4.02 8.40 21.31
CA LEU A 538 -3.08 8.49 20.19
C LEU A 538 -2.84 9.93 19.73
N PRO A 539 -3.86 10.81 19.57
CA PRO A 539 -3.64 12.24 19.37
C PRO A 539 -2.73 12.88 20.41
N PHE A 540 -2.95 12.58 21.70
CA PHE A 540 -2.11 13.12 22.77
C PHE A 540 -0.65 12.67 22.66
N LEU A 541 -0.40 11.39 22.39
CA LEU A 541 0.96 10.85 22.29
C LEU A 541 1.67 11.24 20.99
N VAL A 542 1.04 11.02 19.84
CA VAL A 542 1.67 11.12 18.52
C VAL A 542 1.83 12.58 18.06
N LYS A 543 0.89 13.45 18.45
CA LYS A 543 0.82 14.83 17.93
C LYS A 543 1.01 15.90 19.00
N ALA A 544 0.36 15.75 20.15
CA ALA A 544 0.56 16.69 21.26
C ALA A 544 1.81 16.38 22.09
N HIS A 545 2.50 15.26 21.81
CA HIS A 545 3.74 14.86 22.46
C HIS A 545 3.63 14.67 23.97
N ALA A 546 2.46 14.24 24.47
CA ALA A 546 2.25 13.95 25.89
C ALA A 546 3.38 13.10 26.49
N LYS A 547 3.88 13.49 27.67
CA LYS A 547 4.97 12.80 28.35
C LYS A 547 4.62 11.35 28.65
N LEU A 548 3.40 11.13 29.14
CA LEU A 548 2.86 9.82 29.52
C LEU A 548 1.34 9.88 29.46
N VAL A 549 0.70 8.83 28.94
CA VAL A 549 -0.76 8.66 29.00
C VAL A 549 -1.13 7.40 29.78
N TYR A 550 -1.99 7.53 30.77
CA TYR A 550 -2.71 6.41 31.37
C TYR A 550 -4.02 6.21 30.61
N ALA A 551 -4.21 5.04 30.02
CA ALA A 551 -5.37 4.73 29.19
C ALA A 551 -6.25 3.69 29.89
N CYS A 552 -7.39 4.11 30.46
CA CYS A 552 -8.36 3.24 31.09
C CYS A 552 -9.34 2.68 30.05
N GLU A 553 -9.45 1.36 29.96
CA GLU A 553 -10.39 0.69 29.06
C GLU A 553 -10.81 -0.67 29.62
N TRP A 554 -12.09 -1.02 29.48
CA TRP A 554 -12.66 -2.25 30.02
C TRP A 554 -13.16 -3.23 28.96
N ASN A 555 -13.35 -2.79 27.71
CA ASN A 555 -13.76 -3.64 26.61
C ASN A 555 -12.53 -4.43 26.13
N PRO A 556 -12.53 -5.78 26.24
CA PRO A 556 -11.37 -6.60 25.87
C PRO A 556 -11.00 -6.49 24.38
N ASN A 557 -11.99 -6.26 23.50
CA ASN A 557 -11.74 -6.07 22.07
C ASN A 557 -11.08 -4.71 21.81
N ALA A 558 -11.55 -3.66 22.52
CA ALA A 558 -10.96 -2.33 22.42
C ALA A 558 -9.54 -2.30 22.99
N LEU A 559 -9.29 -3.00 24.10
CA LEU A 559 -7.96 -3.19 24.68
C LEU A 559 -6.99 -3.86 23.69
N THR A 560 -7.44 -4.92 23.01
CA THR A 560 -6.64 -5.59 21.97
C THR A 560 -6.27 -4.63 20.85
N ALA A 561 -7.24 -3.82 20.39
CA ALA A 561 -7.02 -2.81 19.37
C ALA A 561 -6.11 -1.66 19.85
N LEU A 562 -6.33 -1.12 21.06
CA LEU A 562 -5.53 -0.07 21.68
C LEU A 562 -4.06 -0.47 21.76
N ARG A 563 -3.77 -1.66 22.31
CA ARG A 563 -2.39 -2.18 22.41
C ARG A 563 -1.72 -2.28 21.06
N ARG A 564 -2.44 -2.79 20.05
CA ARG A 564 -1.94 -2.84 18.67
C ARG A 564 -1.67 -1.44 18.12
N ASN A 565 -2.57 -0.49 18.36
CA ASN A 565 -2.43 0.88 17.86
C ASN A 565 -1.27 1.62 18.51
N LEU A 566 -1.02 1.41 19.79
CA LEU A 566 0.15 1.97 20.48
C LEU A 566 1.46 1.49 19.83
N VAL A 567 1.54 0.20 19.46
CA VAL A 567 2.71 -0.37 18.76
C VAL A 567 2.78 0.15 17.31
N ASP A 568 1.68 0.12 16.57
CA ASP A 568 1.62 0.55 15.16
C ASP A 568 1.99 2.04 14.98
N ASN A 569 1.80 2.86 16.02
CA ASN A 569 2.17 4.28 16.04
C ASN A 569 3.45 4.60 16.83
N LEU A 570 4.19 3.59 17.29
CA LEU A 570 5.49 3.75 17.96
C LEU A 570 5.45 4.57 19.27
N VAL A 571 4.39 4.43 20.08
CA VAL A 571 4.19 5.17 21.34
C VAL A 571 3.82 4.27 22.52
N ALA A 572 4.10 2.97 22.41
CA ALA A 572 3.72 1.97 23.41
C ALA A 572 4.46 2.14 24.75
N ASP A 573 5.68 2.64 24.73
CA ASP A 573 6.50 2.95 25.91
C ASP A 573 6.02 4.20 26.67
N GLN A 574 5.25 5.07 26.01
CA GLN A 574 4.69 6.29 26.58
C GLN A 574 3.24 6.13 27.07
N CYS A 575 2.69 4.90 27.06
CA CYS A 575 1.31 4.63 27.48
C CYS A 575 1.22 3.49 28.50
N ILE A 576 0.52 3.73 29.61
CA ILE A 576 0.17 2.68 30.58
C ILE A 576 -1.31 2.33 30.40
N VAL A 577 -1.57 1.11 29.93
CA VAL A 577 -2.94 0.62 29.74
C VAL A 577 -3.46 0.02 31.04
N LEU A 578 -4.59 0.54 31.52
CA LEU A 578 -5.24 0.13 32.76
C LEU A 578 -6.56 -0.58 32.44
N GLU A 579 -6.52 -1.91 32.53
CA GLU A 579 -7.63 -2.78 32.16
C GLU A 579 -8.70 -2.82 33.24
N GLY A 580 -9.94 -2.45 32.90
CA GLY A 580 -11.10 -2.55 33.78
C GLY A 580 -11.84 -1.23 33.99
N ASP A 581 -12.76 -1.23 34.95
CA ASP A 581 -13.57 -0.05 35.28
C ASP A 581 -12.68 1.09 35.81
N ASN A 582 -12.70 2.23 35.13
CA ASN A 582 -11.88 3.40 35.47
C ASN A 582 -12.10 3.88 36.91
N ARG A 583 -13.27 3.66 37.51
CA ARG A 583 -13.57 4.06 38.89
C ARG A 583 -12.77 3.28 39.92
N ILE A 584 -12.20 2.15 39.51
CA ILE A 584 -11.36 1.27 40.32
C ILE A 584 -9.90 1.39 39.89
N THR A 585 -9.64 1.43 38.58
CA THR A 585 -8.29 1.26 38.01
C THR A 585 -7.54 2.55 37.77
N ALA A 586 -8.24 3.69 37.63
CA ALA A 586 -7.58 4.96 37.32
C ALA A 586 -6.62 5.39 38.43
N PRO A 587 -5.46 5.97 38.08
CA PRO A 587 -4.50 6.45 39.07
C PRO A 587 -5.04 7.71 39.76
N LYS A 588 -4.47 8.02 40.93
CA LYS A 588 -4.85 9.20 41.72
C LYS A 588 -3.67 10.16 41.85
N GLY A 589 -3.91 11.47 41.72
CA GLY A 589 -2.90 12.49 41.99
C GLY A 589 -1.75 12.56 40.97
N VAL A 590 -1.94 12.07 39.74
CA VAL A 590 -0.83 11.97 38.75
C VAL A 590 -0.98 12.93 37.56
N ALA A 591 -2.21 13.30 37.23
CA ALA A 591 -2.56 13.89 35.94
C ALA A 591 -2.47 15.41 35.94
N ASP A 592 -1.83 15.97 34.92
CA ASP A 592 -1.97 17.38 34.55
C ASP A 592 -3.30 17.60 33.79
N ARG A 593 -3.77 16.56 33.10
CA ARG A 593 -4.99 16.58 32.29
C ARG A 593 -5.75 15.26 32.37
N VAL A 594 -7.08 15.33 32.45
CA VAL A 594 -7.94 14.14 32.37
C VAL A 594 -8.93 14.27 31.21
N CYS A 595 -8.96 13.27 30.34
CA CYS A 595 -9.88 13.16 29.21
C CYS A 595 -11.08 12.28 29.59
N LEU A 596 -12.29 12.84 29.45
CA LEU A 596 -13.57 12.18 29.72
C LEU A 596 -14.37 12.03 28.42
N GLY A 597 -13.86 11.20 27.50
CA GLY A 597 -14.37 11.00 26.14
C GLY A 597 -15.66 10.17 25.99
N LEU A 598 -16.53 10.10 27.00
CA LEU A 598 -17.74 9.27 26.98
C LEU A 598 -19.01 10.08 26.68
N LEU A 599 -19.77 9.62 25.68
CA LEU A 599 -21.15 10.08 25.41
C LEU A 599 -22.14 8.99 25.83
N PRO A 600 -23.39 9.29 26.23
CA PRO A 600 -23.98 10.64 26.28
C PRO A 600 -23.48 11.47 27.47
N SER A 601 -23.01 10.87 28.56
CA SER A 601 -22.46 11.59 29.71
C SER A 601 -21.36 10.77 30.40
N SER A 602 -20.43 11.47 31.02
CA SER A 602 -19.32 10.93 31.82
C SER A 602 -19.46 11.21 33.32
N GLU A 603 -20.61 11.72 33.77
CA GLU A 603 -20.90 12.13 35.17
C GLU A 603 -20.51 11.07 36.21
N GLY A 604 -20.77 9.80 35.92
CA GLY A 604 -20.44 8.68 36.81
C GLY A 604 -18.94 8.51 37.12
N SER A 605 -18.06 9.18 36.37
CA SER A 605 -16.61 9.14 36.53
C SER A 605 -16.00 10.51 36.87
N TRP A 606 -16.80 11.56 37.12
CA TRP A 606 -16.28 12.89 37.47
C TRP A 606 -15.47 12.89 38.78
N ILE A 607 -15.93 12.14 39.79
CA ILE A 607 -15.16 11.93 41.03
C ILE A 607 -13.81 11.25 40.77
N THR A 608 -13.78 10.28 39.87
CA THR A 608 -12.54 9.61 39.44
C THR A 608 -11.60 10.61 38.75
N ALA A 609 -12.13 11.48 37.89
CA ALA A 609 -11.36 12.48 37.18
C ALA A 609 -10.74 13.53 38.13
N VAL A 610 -11.52 14.01 39.10
CA VAL A 610 -11.03 14.91 40.17
C VAL A 610 -9.92 14.24 40.96
N ARG A 611 -10.10 12.97 41.36
CA ARG A 611 -9.07 12.19 42.08
C ARG A 611 -7.80 11.94 41.25
N ALA A 612 -7.91 11.88 39.93
CA ALA A 612 -6.79 11.60 39.04
C ALA A 612 -5.87 12.82 38.84
N LEU A 613 -6.43 14.03 38.89
CA LEU A 613 -5.67 15.28 38.84
C LEU A 613 -4.72 15.42 40.04
N ARG A 614 -3.60 16.11 39.83
CA ARG A 614 -2.66 16.47 40.91
C ARG A 614 -3.29 17.46 41.88
N VAL A 615 -2.73 17.54 43.10
CA VAL A 615 -3.25 18.41 44.17
C VAL A 615 -3.22 19.90 43.81
N GLU A 616 -2.28 20.29 42.93
CA GLU A 616 -2.16 21.66 42.40
C GLU A 616 -3.26 22.01 41.38
N GLY A 617 -4.02 21.01 40.91
CA GLY A 617 -5.04 21.14 39.88
C GLY A 617 -4.56 20.67 38.50
N GLY A 618 -5.25 21.14 37.46
CA GLY A 618 -5.02 20.73 36.07
C GLY A 618 -6.23 20.99 35.19
N VAL A 619 -6.38 20.24 34.08
CA VAL A 619 -7.48 20.43 33.13
C VAL A 619 -8.32 19.16 32.98
N LEU A 620 -9.64 19.28 33.12
CA LEU A 620 -10.59 18.23 32.75
C LEU A 620 -11.19 18.54 31.38
N HIS A 621 -11.22 17.55 30.50
CA HIS A 621 -11.77 17.64 29.15
C HIS A 621 -13.06 16.80 29.09
N VAL A 622 -14.21 17.45 29.28
CA VAL A 622 -15.50 16.78 29.59
C VAL A 622 -16.44 16.76 28.39
N HIS A 623 -16.71 15.57 27.84
CA HIS A 623 -17.68 15.40 26.75
C HIS A 623 -19.10 15.20 27.29
N GLY A 624 -20.09 15.74 26.57
CA GLY A 624 -21.51 15.53 26.87
C GLY A 624 -22.42 15.69 25.65
N ASN A 625 -23.52 14.94 25.65
CA ASN A 625 -24.68 15.19 24.82
C ASN A 625 -25.64 16.13 25.56
N VAL A 626 -25.81 17.33 25.03
CA VAL A 626 -26.51 18.45 25.68
C VAL A 626 -27.66 18.90 24.79
N LYS A 627 -28.81 19.24 25.37
CA LYS A 627 -29.89 19.84 24.57
C LYS A 627 -29.46 21.22 24.06
N ASP A 628 -29.86 21.59 22.85
CA ASP A 628 -29.58 22.93 22.32
C ASP A 628 -30.08 24.07 23.22
N SER A 629 -31.20 23.86 23.93
CA SER A 629 -31.72 24.78 24.94
C SER A 629 -30.83 24.93 26.20
N GLU A 630 -29.91 24.01 26.43
CA GLU A 630 -29.03 23.92 27.60
C GLU A 630 -27.56 24.24 27.23
N GLU A 631 -27.27 24.63 25.98
CA GLU A 631 -25.91 24.86 25.46
C GLU A 631 -25.12 25.88 26.32
N THR A 632 -25.77 26.93 26.80
CA THR A 632 -25.12 27.98 27.60
C THR A 632 -25.04 27.68 29.08
N THR A 633 -25.92 26.84 29.63
CA THR A 633 -26.00 26.56 31.08
C THR A 633 -25.25 25.29 31.48
N TRP A 634 -25.06 24.36 30.53
CA TRP A 634 -24.36 23.11 30.81
C TRP A 634 -22.90 23.28 31.27
N PRO A 635 -22.08 24.19 30.69
CA PRO A 635 -20.73 24.45 31.21
C PRO A 635 -20.69 24.87 32.68
N ASP A 636 -21.64 25.71 33.11
CA ASP A 636 -21.77 26.15 34.51
C ASP A 636 -22.13 24.99 35.43
N TYR A 637 -23.04 24.11 34.98
CA TYR A 637 -23.39 22.89 35.70
C TYR A 637 -22.17 21.97 35.91
N VAL A 638 -21.35 21.80 34.87
CA VAL A 638 -20.10 21.02 34.97
C VAL A 638 -19.17 21.66 36.00
N VAL A 639 -18.92 22.97 35.92
CA VAL A 639 -18.03 23.68 36.87
C VAL A 639 -18.53 23.58 38.31
N GLN A 640 -19.82 23.81 38.54
CA GLN A 640 -20.41 23.72 39.88
C GLN A 640 -20.30 22.31 40.47
N SER A 641 -20.50 21.29 39.63
CA SER A 641 -20.37 19.89 40.02
C SER A 641 -18.93 19.54 40.36
N ILE A 642 -17.97 19.90 39.50
CA ILE A 642 -16.54 19.67 39.76
C ILE A 642 -16.07 20.42 41.00
N THR A 643 -16.54 21.64 41.24
CA THR A 643 -16.26 22.41 42.47
C THR A 643 -16.72 21.64 43.70
N THR A 644 -17.99 21.20 43.71
CA THR A 644 -18.57 20.45 44.83
C THR A 644 -17.82 19.15 45.08
N ILE A 645 -17.48 18.40 44.02
CA ILE A 645 -16.72 17.16 44.12
C ILE A 645 -15.31 17.43 44.68
N SER A 646 -14.60 18.46 44.18
CA SER A 646 -13.25 18.78 44.67
C SER A 646 -13.25 19.11 46.17
N GLN A 647 -14.21 19.91 46.64
CA GLN A 647 -14.37 20.23 48.07
C GLN A 647 -14.63 18.99 48.92
N ASN A 648 -15.50 18.09 48.46
CA ASN A 648 -15.80 16.83 49.16
C ASN A 648 -14.59 15.88 49.20
N GLU A 649 -13.73 15.92 48.19
CA GLU A 649 -12.46 15.19 48.15
C GLU A 649 -11.32 15.88 48.94
N GLY A 650 -11.62 16.99 49.62
CA GLY A 650 -10.64 17.74 50.42
C GLY A 650 -9.67 18.59 49.60
N LEU A 651 -10.00 18.90 48.35
CA LEU A 651 -9.21 19.72 47.44
C LEU A 651 -9.78 21.13 47.39
N SER A 652 -8.91 22.13 47.60
CA SER A 652 -9.27 23.56 47.56
C SER A 652 -8.86 24.14 46.21
N TRP A 653 -9.74 24.04 45.22
CA TRP A 653 -9.50 24.53 43.87
C TRP A 653 -10.44 25.66 43.49
N GLN A 654 -9.91 26.64 42.76
CA GLN A 654 -10.69 27.51 41.92
C GLN A 654 -10.96 26.79 40.59
N VAL A 655 -12.22 26.53 40.30
CA VAL A 655 -12.66 25.79 39.11
C VAL A 655 -13.34 26.74 38.14
N ASN A 656 -12.84 26.84 36.91
CA ASN A 656 -13.37 27.75 35.89
C ASN A 656 -13.50 27.05 34.54
N VAL A 657 -14.44 27.51 33.70
CA VAL A 657 -14.46 27.14 32.28
C VAL A 657 -13.27 27.79 31.59
N ALA A 658 -12.43 26.99 30.93
CA ALA A 658 -11.34 27.46 30.10
C ALA A 658 -11.73 27.57 28.62
N HIS A 659 -12.50 26.60 28.13
CA HIS A 659 -12.99 26.56 26.75
C HIS A 659 -14.26 25.74 26.64
N VAL A 660 -15.13 26.09 25.70
CA VAL A 660 -16.31 25.30 25.32
C VAL A 660 -16.24 25.06 23.82
N GLU A 661 -16.20 23.80 23.42
CA GLU A 661 -16.14 23.38 22.03
C GLU A 661 -17.45 22.72 21.60
N ARG A 662 -18.01 23.23 20.51
CA ARG A 662 -19.18 22.63 19.86
C ARG A 662 -18.71 21.68 18.76
N VAL A 663 -18.65 20.39 19.08
CA VAL A 663 -18.07 19.39 18.16
C VAL A 663 -18.98 19.12 16.96
N LYS A 664 -20.26 18.82 17.21
CA LYS A 664 -21.28 18.54 16.17
C LYS A 664 -22.68 18.50 16.75
N TRP A 665 -23.67 18.45 15.86
CA TRP A 665 -24.99 17.91 16.18
C TRP A 665 -24.89 16.38 16.36
N TYR A 666 -25.35 15.87 17.50
CA TYR A 666 -25.44 14.44 17.76
C TYR A 666 -26.78 13.86 17.28
N GLY A 667 -27.85 14.63 17.42
CA GLY A 667 -29.19 14.28 16.97
C GLY A 667 -30.09 15.52 16.95
N PRO A 668 -31.37 15.37 16.58
CA PRO A 668 -32.34 16.48 16.64
C PRO A 668 -32.34 17.10 18.04
N HIS A 669 -32.06 18.41 18.12
CA HIS A 669 -31.97 19.18 19.37
C HIS A 669 -30.91 18.72 20.38
N ILE A 670 -29.97 17.85 19.99
CA ILE A 670 -28.88 17.37 20.86
C ILE A 670 -27.53 17.71 20.23
N LEU A 671 -26.73 18.49 20.95
CA LEU A 671 -25.36 18.86 20.64
C LEU A 671 -24.38 17.95 21.36
N HIS A 672 -23.30 17.57 20.68
CA HIS A 672 -22.10 17.07 21.36
C HIS A 672 -21.24 18.29 21.70
N LEU A 673 -21.21 18.63 22.99
CA LEU A 673 -20.37 19.69 23.55
C LEU A 673 -19.18 19.09 24.30
N VAL A 674 -18.11 19.86 24.36
CA VAL A 674 -16.97 19.57 25.21
C VAL A 674 -16.60 20.81 26.00
N VAL A 675 -16.42 20.64 27.32
CA VAL A 675 -15.98 21.73 28.20
C VAL A 675 -14.61 21.39 28.75
N ASP A 676 -13.65 22.28 28.52
CA ASP A 676 -12.35 22.26 29.18
C ASP A 676 -12.49 23.01 30.50
N VAL A 677 -12.42 22.30 31.62
CA VAL A 677 -12.50 22.85 32.98
C VAL A 677 -11.09 22.97 33.54
N LYS A 678 -10.68 24.17 33.94
CA LYS A 678 -9.38 24.41 34.58
C LYS A 678 -9.57 24.51 36.09
N CYS A 679 -8.85 23.66 36.81
CA CYS A 679 -8.78 23.63 38.27
C CYS A 679 -7.42 24.17 38.71
N LEU A 680 -7.40 25.14 39.62
CA LEU A 680 -6.19 25.73 40.18
C LEU A 680 -6.25 25.75 41.69
N GLN A 681 -5.19 25.32 42.36
CA GLN A 681 -5.12 25.40 43.82
C GLN A 681 -5.21 26.84 44.35
N ILE A 682 -5.99 26.99 45.43
CA ILE A 682 -6.17 28.25 46.19
C ILE A 682 -5.21 28.30 47.37
#